data_AF-A0A5N4B7B2-F1
#
_entry.id   AF-A0A5N4B7B2-F1
#
_cell.length_a   1.000
_cell.length_b   1.000
_cell.length_c   1.000
_cell.angle_alpha   90.00
_cell.angle_beta   90.00
_cell.angle_gamma   90.00
#
_symmetry.space_group_name_H-M   'P 1'
#
loop_
_entity.id
_entity.type
_entity.pdbx_description
1 polymer ?
#
loop_
_entity_poly.entity_id
_entity_poly.type
_entity_poly.pdbx_seq_one_letter_code
_entity_poly.pdbx_strand_id
1 'polypeptide(L)'
;MSLRGRPRVLNEDIIKNIVISNKPNIVRDGKIIKASEIWTTMSREIKEIAPHALYTLVVNNRYNLKDILLKDTVCEPASKITENVTEGTHTEDTDLDTDSITNTNNDSEPEEPFCNVSESSTSSTIIDITFERAEFDDLVEEKQYSRKEKDRKRLEFRKYLVLRAGEWQNAITSKLWAKHKIHCAYQFKRNKIYNEKLIISGKCNCGSVLHGTANNIMTGDNVIINCHRTVGTDGKCGKRYLRNPLRHQIGLEIFEGHTTAMKYRIDQAANLMEPGDEEPPHVYKAQALHDAVKSYTNSQILNKNPIYSLAKAKRTIYKNTIHTVGLDPFFAIYWSKYQLEVYKQYALRHNSSIAIDATGSIIKKLIHSDKSKSKHIFLYSCVANTPHEPKFPVTQMISESQTTIWIWMWLMQWIQSGAPTPREVTCDMSSALLNAAVRAFTGSTTIESYADSIWEGEPLPKSYIRIDVAHFLKIYCNYLKNIRFKIKKFFLAAIGKLILAQNLEEAEEILFAIFVTALSDTEGKAIDGSYTSCEIHKGKLVQLLTHDSLSPFENYANADTENLVLQEDICSESTVHENRWQKWAQNIYVRACSSLNDNGDRQNAHYLPQLANKILQHMKWFPLWSDVMRNAFEYGRIPSSSASVEAEFSVIKSQLFGNVTLPIRADLFVFKHIEFLKGRLQLLPNSSATHNSEDQNRIQDNGTLEEIGQNTDWNGIIASGLVVTCPACSNNDSPSGAHKCNKCGKNVHVLKECSIPIQGEQEGFGEKRVCVECHRLTTRTSKDIRNLSVVENWRGLAESVNKSRYLRASFQENEFLLHEKLNKIPILNNGNSLKLRAINVKGIKVTLANTCAFDSIFQLFLSAVYDSKELPKACSELKSNLFFEMLLHTSCKGITRHTYYTRAILLQNIFPSKQGIYNSAFINCEVTVGHLCTKLFSTTPTLVETSICNRGCTPRVKNFPAIQIQNSFLGSEKWEDEIENQFLLGTTSCSRQDCNGEESTSSPRPGDFIIFEVYDTGDTHYNTTTLHCIPKTLQFSFMKEPFYLRGVVRMRLPKSDSDVNLKTIGHYTAISYRRDGSWVEYDDQKDSEMTLSPNFNAVIELIVYSV
;
A
#
# COMPACT_ATOMS: atom_id res chain seq x y z
N MET A 1 29.85 -15.11 15.43
CA MET A 1 29.64 -13.86 16.19
C MET A 1 30.63 -12.81 15.70
N SER A 2 30.18 -11.77 14.98
CA SER A 2 30.88 -10.49 14.88
C SER A 2 29.84 -9.37 14.74
N LEU A 3 29.85 -8.43 15.68
CA LEU A 3 28.90 -7.34 15.83
C LEU A 3 29.24 -6.23 14.83
N ARG A 4 28.35 -5.93 13.88
CA ARG A 4 28.43 -4.70 13.06
C ARG A 4 27.81 -3.53 13.84
N GLY A 5 28.61 -2.90 14.70
CA GLY A 5 28.35 -1.56 15.23
C GLY A 5 28.81 -0.46 14.26
N ARG A 6 28.34 0.78 14.47
CA ARG A 6 28.83 2.00 13.78
C ARG A 6 30.36 2.11 13.86
N PRO A 7 31.05 2.70 12.86
CA PRO A 7 32.48 2.97 12.97
C PRO A 7 32.73 3.92 14.15
N ARG A 8 33.72 3.61 14.99
CA ARG A 8 34.22 4.51 16.04
C ARG A 8 34.97 5.68 15.38
N VAL A 9 34.79 6.89 15.91
CA VAL A 9 35.46 8.10 15.45
C VAL A 9 36.93 8.01 15.87
N LEU A 10 37.84 7.98 14.90
CA LEU A 10 39.29 7.99 15.13
C LEU A 10 39.74 9.37 15.60
N ASN A 11 40.58 9.43 16.63
CA ASN A 11 41.12 10.69 17.17
C ASN A 11 42.20 11.28 16.22
N GLU A 12 41.88 12.40 15.58
CA GLU A 12 42.73 13.07 14.59
C GLU A 12 44.10 13.49 15.15
N ASP A 13 44.14 13.98 16.39
CA ASP A 13 45.37 14.52 17.00
C ASP A 13 46.40 13.43 17.26
N ILE A 14 45.93 12.24 17.67
CA ILE A 14 46.79 11.07 17.89
C ILE A 14 47.43 10.62 16.58
N ILE A 15 46.64 10.56 15.49
CA ILE A 15 47.13 10.18 14.17
C ILE A 15 48.14 11.21 13.66
N LYS A 16 47.84 12.51 13.80
CA LYS A 16 48.76 13.57 13.36
C LYS A 16 50.09 13.51 14.08
N ASN A 17 50.08 13.40 15.40
CA ASN A 17 51.29 13.40 16.21
C ASN A 17 52.21 12.21 15.87
N ILE A 18 51.65 11.00 15.73
CA ILE A 18 52.43 9.78 15.43
C ILE A 18 52.97 9.79 13.99
N VAL A 19 52.19 10.28 13.02
CA VAL A 19 52.62 10.36 11.62
C VAL A 19 53.70 11.43 11.44
N ILE A 20 53.55 12.59 12.09
CA ILE A 20 54.53 13.69 11.99
C ILE A 20 55.83 13.33 12.70
N SER A 21 55.78 12.69 13.88
CA SER A 21 56.98 12.25 14.61
C SER A 21 57.80 11.22 13.84
N ASN A 22 57.16 10.47 12.94
CA ASN A 22 57.82 9.49 12.05
C ASN A 22 58.19 10.04 10.67
N LYS A 23 58.07 11.36 10.42
CA LYS A 23 58.47 12.04 9.16
C LYS A 23 59.79 11.53 8.56
N PRO A 24 60.93 11.44 9.29
CA PRO A 24 62.20 10.99 8.69
C PRO A 24 62.19 9.52 8.24
N ASN A 25 61.29 8.71 8.79
CA ASN A 25 61.16 7.30 8.47
C ASN A 25 60.17 7.05 7.33
N ILE A 26 59.24 7.97 7.08
CA ILE A 26 58.20 7.82 6.05
C ILE A 26 58.35 8.75 4.85
N VAL A 27 59.24 9.76 4.91
CA VAL A 27 59.55 10.65 3.80
C VAL A 27 61.01 10.44 3.38
N ARG A 28 61.23 10.04 2.12
CA ARG A 28 62.54 10.03 1.47
C ARG A 28 62.42 10.68 0.10
N ASP A 29 63.40 11.50 -0.29
CA ASP A 29 63.48 12.17 -1.59
C ASP A 29 62.19 12.92 -2.00
N GLY A 30 61.57 13.61 -1.04
CA GLY A 30 60.32 14.37 -1.26
C GLY A 30 59.10 13.50 -1.56
N LYS A 31 59.15 12.19 -1.29
CA LYS A 31 58.03 11.25 -1.46
C LYS A 31 57.75 10.46 -0.18
N ILE A 32 56.47 10.17 0.05
CA ILE A 32 56.04 9.28 1.13
C ILE A 32 56.30 7.84 0.70
N ILE A 33 57.11 7.10 1.46
CA ILE A 33 57.50 5.73 1.10
C ILE A 33 56.45 4.71 1.57
N LYS A 34 56.24 3.64 0.77
CA LYS A 34 55.25 2.58 1.03
C LYS A 34 55.77 1.46 1.95
N ALA A 35 56.81 1.70 2.75
CA ALA A 35 57.48 0.66 3.54
C ALA A 35 56.56 0.05 4.61
N SER A 36 56.10 -1.19 4.38
CA SER A 36 55.09 -1.90 5.18
C SER A 36 55.38 -1.92 6.68
N GLU A 37 56.65 -2.11 7.06
CA GLU A 37 57.05 -2.28 8.45
C GLU A 37 56.86 -1.01 9.28
N ILE A 38 57.16 0.16 8.70
CA ILE A 38 57.04 1.47 9.38
C ILE A 38 55.57 1.83 9.59
N TRP A 39 54.72 1.60 8.58
CA TRP A 39 53.26 1.77 8.70
C TRP A 39 52.65 0.78 9.69
N THR A 40 53.21 -0.42 9.80
CA THR A 40 52.77 -1.44 10.76
C THR A 40 53.13 -1.06 12.19
N THR A 41 54.32 -0.49 12.42
CA THR A 41 54.73 0.02 13.73
C THR A 41 53.84 1.19 14.18
N MET A 42 53.63 2.19 13.32
CA MET A 42 52.73 3.31 13.62
C MET A 42 51.27 2.87 13.80
N SER A 43 50.78 1.93 12.98
CA SER A 43 49.45 1.33 13.13
C SER A 43 49.30 0.62 14.47
N ARG A 44 50.34 -0.07 14.96
CA ARG A 44 50.35 -0.73 16.27
C ARG A 44 50.35 0.28 17.42
N GLU A 45 50.98 1.44 17.25
CA GLU A 45 50.93 2.54 18.21
C GLU A 45 49.55 3.21 18.26
N ILE A 46 48.90 3.39 17.11
CA ILE A 46 47.55 3.98 17.01
C ILE A 46 46.45 2.97 17.42
N LYS A 47 46.70 1.66 17.26
CA LYS A 47 45.82 0.50 17.54
C LYS A 47 44.50 0.42 16.76
N GLU A 48 43.95 1.55 16.30
CA GLU A 48 42.59 1.64 15.75
C GLU A 48 42.51 1.74 14.22
N ILE A 49 43.64 1.76 13.51
CA ILE A 49 43.70 1.86 12.05
C ILE A 49 44.66 0.84 11.45
N ALA A 50 44.25 0.14 10.39
CA ALA A 50 45.11 -0.82 9.70
C ALA A 50 46.27 -0.12 8.98
N PRO A 51 47.47 -0.73 8.84
CA PRO A 51 48.66 -0.10 8.26
C PRO A 51 48.43 0.47 6.86
N HIS A 52 47.72 -0.28 6.00
CA HIS A 52 47.37 0.17 4.65
C HIS A 52 46.40 1.36 4.66
N ALA A 53 45.43 1.38 5.59
CA ALA A 53 44.49 2.48 5.73
C ALA A 53 45.18 3.76 6.22
N LEU A 54 46.15 3.65 7.13
CA LEU A 54 46.97 4.77 7.59
C LEU A 54 47.83 5.35 6.47
N TYR A 55 48.49 4.51 5.67
CA TYR A 55 49.23 4.95 4.48
C TYR A 55 48.33 5.70 3.49
N THR A 56 47.17 5.13 3.16
CA THR A 56 46.20 5.73 2.23
C THR A 56 45.65 7.06 2.75
N LEU A 57 45.45 7.17 4.06
CA LEU A 57 45.04 8.41 4.73
C LEU A 57 46.08 9.52 4.52
N VAL A 58 47.37 9.23 4.73
CA VAL A 58 48.46 10.19 4.52
C VAL A 58 48.62 10.54 3.04
N VAL A 59 48.62 9.56 2.12
CA VAL A 59 48.82 9.82 0.67
C VAL A 59 47.68 10.60 0.03
N ASN A 60 46.44 10.40 0.51
CA ASN A 60 45.26 11.17 0.10
C ASN A 60 45.17 12.54 0.78
N ASN A 61 46.23 12.96 1.48
CA ASN A 61 46.34 14.24 2.17
C ASN A 61 45.20 14.49 3.17
N ARG A 62 44.69 13.44 3.82
CA ARG A 62 43.70 13.60 4.88
C ARG A 62 44.39 14.24 6.08
N TYR A 63 43.66 15.13 6.76
CA TYR A 63 44.19 15.94 7.85
C TYR A 63 45.40 16.82 7.50
N ASN A 64 45.58 17.14 6.21
CA ASN A 64 46.72 17.89 5.64
C ASN A 64 48.09 17.25 5.89
N LEU A 65 48.13 15.95 6.19
CA LEU A 65 49.36 15.28 6.60
C LEU A 65 50.40 15.21 5.48
N LYS A 66 49.98 15.05 4.22
CA LYS A 66 50.91 15.02 3.08
C LYS A 66 51.61 16.35 2.91
N ASP A 67 50.86 17.44 3.01
CA ASP A 67 51.41 18.79 2.85
C ASP A 67 52.33 19.15 4.01
N ILE A 68 51.98 18.77 5.24
CA ILE A 68 52.83 18.97 6.43
C ILE A 68 54.16 18.18 6.30
N LEU A 69 54.09 16.95 5.80
CA LEU A 69 55.26 16.09 5.64
C LEU A 69 56.19 16.55 4.50
N LEU A 70 55.65 17.13 3.43
CA LEU A 70 56.41 17.47 2.21
C LEU A 70 56.75 18.97 2.07
N LYS A 71 56.45 19.78 3.09
CA LYS A 71 56.56 21.26 3.05
C LYS A 71 57.99 21.81 2.82
N ASP A 72 59.03 21.02 3.11
CA ASP A 72 60.43 21.51 3.16
C ASP A 72 61.36 20.92 2.08
N THR A 73 60.85 20.18 1.09
CA THR A 73 61.69 19.52 0.07
C THR A 73 61.58 20.19 -1.30
N VAL A 74 62.56 21.03 -1.65
CA VAL A 74 62.75 21.63 -2.99
C VAL A 74 64.17 21.34 -3.48
N CYS A 75 64.33 20.65 -4.62
CA CYS A 75 65.23 21.06 -5.73
C CYS A 75 65.10 20.15 -6.98
N GLU A 76 65.00 20.86 -8.12
CA GLU A 76 65.22 20.68 -9.58
C GLU A 76 65.63 19.35 -10.28
N PRO A 77 65.45 19.27 -11.64
CA PRO A 77 65.19 18.04 -12.38
C PRO A 77 66.37 17.53 -13.25
N ALA A 78 66.55 16.20 -13.36
CA ALA A 78 67.08 15.55 -14.57
C ALA A 78 67.01 14.00 -14.54
N SER A 79 66.78 13.46 -15.76
CA SER A 79 67.20 12.16 -16.31
C SER A 79 66.57 10.83 -15.87
N LYS A 80 66.19 10.09 -16.92
CA LYS A 80 65.60 8.75 -17.01
C LYS A 80 66.54 7.63 -16.53
N ILE A 81 65.93 6.50 -16.14
CA ILE A 81 66.22 5.07 -16.47
C ILE A 81 65.47 4.25 -15.39
N THR A 82 64.23 3.82 -15.65
CA THR A 82 63.79 2.46 -16.10
C THR A 82 64.32 1.28 -15.27
N GLU A 83 63.40 0.64 -14.54
CA GLU A 83 63.17 -0.82 -14.42
C GLU A 83 61.97 -1.00 -13.44
N ASN A 84 60.76 -1.35 -13.89
CA ASN A 84 60.21 -2.65 -14.31
C ASN A 84 59.93 -3.67 -13.18
N VAL A 85 58.71 -4.24 -13.27
CA VAL A 85 58.23 -5.53 -12.71
C VAL A 85 57.79 -5.48 -11.23
N THR A 86 56.60 -5.91 -10.78
CA THR A 86 55.35 -6.49 -11.36
C THR A 86 54.26 -6.48 -10.27
N GLU A 87 53.01 -6.58 -10.71
CA GLU A 87 51.79 -7.20 -10.13
C GLU A 87 51.85 -7.87 -8.72
N GLY A 88 50.80 -7.85 -7.89
CA GLY A 88 49.39 -7.90 -8.28
C GLY A 88 48.31 -7.58 -7.22
N THR A 89 47.12 -7.34 -7.79
CA THR A 89 45.75 -7.78 -7.43
C THR A 89 45.17 -7.60 -6.01
N HIS A 90 44.17 -6.70 -5.92
CA HIS A 90 42.76 -6.90 -5.46
C HIS A 90 42.22 -5.62 -4.79
N THR A 91 41.56 -4.73 -5.54
CA THR A 91 40.09 -4.52 -5.68
C THR A 91 39.38 -4.07 -4.40
N GLU A 92 39.00 -2.79 -4.35
CA GLU A 92 37.66 -2.36 -3.95
C GLU A 92 37.34 -0.95 -4.49
N ASP A 93 36.13 -0.86 -5.04
CA ASP A 93 35.60 0.18 -5.92
C ASP A 93 35.30 1.50 -5.20
N THR A 94 35.58 2.63 -5.85
CA THR A 94 34.77 3.85 -5.68
C THR A 94 34.70 4.62 -7.00
N ASP A 95 33.53 4.55 -7.63
CA ASP A 95 33.12 5.34 -8.78
C ASP A 95 33.06 6.84 -8.43
N LEU A 96 33.85 7.65 -9.14
CA LEU A 96 33.61 9.07 -9.33
C LEU A 96 33.68 9.36 -10.83
N ASP A 97 32.49 9.52 -11.42
CA ASP A 97 32.28 10.02 -12.77
C ASP A 97 32.81 11.46 -12.88
N THR A 98 33.93 11.62 -13.58
CA THR A 98 34.30 12.89 -14.21
C THR A 98 34.61 12.63 -15.68
N ASP A 99 33.68 13.05 -16.53
CA ASP A 99 33.83 13.15 -17.98
C ASP A 99 34.94 14.18 -18.31
N SER A 100 36.11 13.68 -18.68
CA SER A 100 37.07 14.44 -19.47
C SER A 100 37.90 13.47 -20.32
N ILE A 101 37.54 13.38 -21.59
CA ILE A 101 38.28 12.62 -22.60
C ILE A 101 39.52 13.43 -22.99
N THR A 102 40.69 13.01 -22.54
CA THR A 102 41.97 13.40 -23.14
C THR A 102 42.71 12.16 -23.64
N ASN A 103 42.61 11.92 -24.95
CA ASN A 103 43.41 10.92 -25.65
C ASN A 103 44.82 11.48 -25.89
N THR A 104 45.84 10.81 -25.36
CA THR A 104 47.24 10.94 -25.80
C THR A 104 47.80 9.55 -26.06
N ASN A 105 47.80 9.12 -27.33
CA ASN A 105 48.59 7.99 -27.80
C ASN A 105 49.88 8.57 -28.42
N ASN A 106 51.03 8.16 -27.89
CA ASN A 106 52.29 8.22 -28.63
C ASN A 106 52.53 6.84 -29.21
N ASP A 107 52.59 6.77 -30.54
CA ASP A 107 53.02 5.61 -31.31
C ASP A 107 54.55 5.59 -31.35
N SER A 108 55.13 4.45 -31.00
CA SER A 108 56.43 3.99 -31.51
C SER A 108 56.50 2.48 -31.31
N GLU A 109 56.42 1.75 -32.42
CA GLU A 109 56.73 0.32 -32.53
C GLU A 109 58.19 0.07 -32.12
N PRO A 110 58.45 -1.10 -31.51
CA PRO A 110 59.50 -1.95 -32.07
C PRO A 110 59.01 -3.38 -32.30
N GLU A 111 59.54 -3.95 -33.38
CA GLU A 111 59.39 -5.34 -33.80
C GLU A 111 60.06 -6.32 -32.81
N GLU A 112 59.54 -7.56 -32.88
CA GLU A 112 60.13 -8.86 -32.45
C GLU A 112 60.07 -9.28 -30.97
N PRO A 113 60.07 -10.60 -30.63
CA PRO A 113 60.13 -11.80 -31.49
C PRO A 113 59.02 -12.84 -31.20
N PHE A 114 58.87 -13.78 -32.14
CA PHE A 114 58.25 -15.09 -31.89
C PHE A 114 58.88 -15.74 -30.65
N CYS A 115 58.07 -16.12 -29.65
CA CYS A 115 58.53 -16.93 -28.52
C CYS A 115 57.59 -18.11 -28.31
N ASN A 116 58.22 -19.29 -28.32
CA ASN A 116 57.67 -20.63 -28.34
C ASN A 116 56.52 -20.85 -27.35
N VAL A 117 55.44 -21.42 -27.90
CA VAL A 117 54.34 -22.02 -27.16
C VAL A 117 54.90 -23.22 -26.39
N SER A 118 54.94 -23.13 -25.06
CA SER A 118 54.89 -24.32 -24.22
C SER A 118 53.48 -24.89 -24.33
N GLU A 119 53.39 -26.13 -24.82
CA GLU A 119 52.15 -26.89 -24.98
C GLU A 119 51.33 -26.94 -23.69
N SER A 120 50.35 -26.06 -23.57
CA SER A 120 49.10 -26.36 -22.90
C SER A 120 47.98 -26.06 -23.90
N SER A 121 47.14 -27.06 -24.12
CA SER A 121 46.13 -27.16 -25.19
C SER A 121 45.09 -26.04 -25.11
N THR A 122 45.38 -24.90 -25.75
CA THR A 122 44.40 -23.82 -25.99
C THR A 122 43.70 -24.08 -27.32
N SER A 123 42.39 -24.36 -27.28
CA SER A 123 41.60 -24.50 -28.51
C SER A 123 41.40 -23.11 -29.14
N SER A 124 42.04 -22.88 -30.28
CA SER A 124 41.76 -21.73 -31.14
C SER A 124 40.64 -22.10 -32.11
N THR A 125 39.64 -21.22 -32.23
CA THR A 125 38.49 -21.40 -33.13
C THR A 125 38.37 -20.20 -34.05
N ILE A 126 38.24 -20.45 -35.35
CA ILE A 126 37.96 -19.41 -36.34
C ILE A 126 36.43 -19.32 -36.49
N ILE A 127 35.89 -18.12 -36.32
CA ILE A 127 34.46 -17.82 -36.44
C ILE A 127 34.29 -16.54 -37.28
N ASP A 128 33.15 -16.36 -37.92
CA ASP A 128 32.89 -15.19 -38.76
C ASP A 128 31.57 -14.50 -38.39
N ILE A 129 31.51 -13.18 -38.52
CA ILE A 129 30.27 -12.39 -38.38
C ILE A 129 30.03 -11.58 -39.64
N THR A 130 28.75 -11.47 -40.03
CA THR A 130 28.34 -10.84 -41.30
C THR A 130 27.40 -9.68 -41.02
N PHE A 131 27.67 -8.55 -41.66
CA PHE A 131 26.82 -7.36 -41.69
C PHE A 131 26.33 -7.12 -43.12
N GLU A 132 25.07 -6.75 -43.26
CA GLU A 132 24.58 -6.17 -44.52
C GLU A 132 25.24 -4.80 -44.74
N ARG A 133 25.40 -4.39 -46.01
CA ARG A 133 26.04 -3.12 -46.36
C ARG A 133 25.46 -1.92 -45.61
N ALA A 134 24.14 -1.75 -45.65
CA ALA A 134 23.46 -0.64 -44.99
C ALA A 134 23.67 -0.64 -43.46
N GLU A 135 23.56 -1.82 -42.83
CA GLU A 135 23.80 -1.98 -41.39
C GLU A 135 25.24 -1.62 -40.99
N PHE A 136 26.22 -2.00 -41.82
CA PHE A 136 27.62 -1.67 -41.56
C PHE A 136 27.91 -0.19 -41.77
N ASP A 137 27.40 0.41 -42.84
CA ASP A 137 27.64 1.82 -43.18
C ASP A 137 27.07 2.75 -42.10
N ASP A 138 25.92 2.42 -41.49
CA ASP A 138 25.36 3.14 -40.34
C ASP A 138 26.27 3.14 -39.10
N LEU A 139 27.12 2.11 -38.96
CA LEU A 139 28.08 2.01 -37.87
C LEU A 139 29.36 2.81 -38.12
N VAL A 140 29.59 3.32 -39.33
CA VAL A 140 30.80 4.07 -39.68
C VAL A 140 30.59 5.57 -39.44
N GLU A 141 31.59 6.23 -38.86
CA GLU A 141 31.65 7.69 -38.73
C GLU A 141 33.04 8.21 -39.13
N GLU A 142 33.09 9.44 -39.66
CA GLU A 142 34.35 10.17 -39.85
C GLU A 142 34.71 10.92 -38.56
N LYS A 143 35.88 10.63 -37.99
CA LYS A 143 36.34 11.24 -36.74
C LYS A 143 37.66 11.99 -36.91
N GLN A 144 37.70 13.22 -36.42
CA GLN A 144 38.88 14.07 -36.44
C GLN A 144 39.71 13.87 -35.17
N TYR A 145 41.02 13.68 -35.35
CA TYR A 145 41.99 13.58 -34.27
C TYR A 145 43.01 14.71 -34.39
N SER A 146 43.19 15.47 -33.30
CA SER A 146 44.23 16.51 -33.20
C SER A 146 45.59 15.87 -33.02
N ARG A 147 46.57 16.22 -33.87
CA ARG A 147 47.97 15.86 -33.65
C ARG A 147 48.55 16.74 -32.54
N LYS A 148 49.04 16.14 -31.45
CA LYS A 148 49.93 16.83 -30.50
C LYS A 148 51.36 16.61 -30.97
N GLU A 149 51.87 17.46 -31.86
CA GLU A 149 53.32 17.57 -32.02
C GLU A 149 53.86 18.37 -30.83
N LYS A 150 54.91 17.85 -30.16
CA LYS A 150 55.47 18.49 -28.97
C LYS A 150 56.08 19.88 -29.24
N ASP A 151 56.38 20.25 -30.49
CA ASP A 151 57.18 21.45 -30.76
C ASP A 151 56.77 22.36 -31.96
N ARG A 152 55.58 22.26 -32.57
CA ARG A 152 55.12 23.29 -33.55
C ARG A 152 53.61 23.58 -33.51
N LYS A 153 53.27 24.89 -33.54
CA LYS A 153 51.91 25.46 -33.64
C LYS A 153 51.27 25.29 -35.03
N ARG A 154 51.13 24.06 -35.53
CA ARG A 154 50.16 23.76 -36.60
C ARG A 154 49.27 22.60 -36.15
N LEU A 155 48.01 22.91 -35.87
CA LEU A 155 46.94 21.94 -35.62
C LEU A 155 46.58 21.26 -36.94
N GLU A 156 47.37 20.26 -37.33
CA GLU A 156 46.99 19.35 -38.40
C GLU A 156 46.03 18.30 -37.82
N PHE A 157 44.77 18.32 -38.28
CA PHE A 157 43.78 17.32 -37.95
C PHE A 157 43.89 16.16 -38.93
N ARG A 158 43.99 14.93 -38.43
CA ARG A 158 43.83 13.73 -39.26
C ARG A 158 42.41 13.22 -39.13
N LYS A 159 41.77 13.02 -40.28
CA LYS A 159 40.47 12.37 -40.36
C LYS A 159 40.66 10.86 -40.48
N TYR A 160 39.93 10.10 -39.69
CA TYR A 160 39.90 8.65 -39.77
C TYR A 160 38.46 8.19 -39.85
N LEU A 161 38.20 7.19 -40.69
CA LEU A 161 36.98 6.41 -40.60
C LEU A 161 37.10 5.47 -39.38
N VAL A 162 36.11 5.52 -38.51
CA VAL A 162 36.04 4.69 -37.30
C VAL A 162 34.62 4.19 -37.11
N LEU A 163 34.46 3.12 -36.34
CA LEU A 163 33.12 2.67 -35.96
C LEU A 163 32.57 3.54 -34.80
N ARG A 164 31.28 3.93 -34.85
CA ARG A 164 30.59 4.80 -33.86
C ARG A 164 30.66 4.27 -32.44
N ALA A 165 31.36 4.99 -31.57
CA ALA A 165 31.60 4.54 -30.20
C ALA A 165 30.30 4.39 -29.41
N GLY A 166 30.07 3.22 -28.81
CA GLY A 166 28.87 2.92 -28.03
C GLY A 166 27.82 2.12 -28.80
N GLU A 167 27.91 2.09 -30.14
CA GLU A 167 26.97 1.38 -31.02
C GLU A 167 27.60 0.10 -31.58
N TRP A 168 28.76 0.20 -32.23
CA TRP A 168 29.38 -0.93 -32.93
C TRP A 168 29.73 -2.10 -32.01
N GLN A 169 30.11 -1.83 -30.76
CA GLN A 169 30.42 -2.90 -29.81
C GLN A 169 29.19 -3.75 -29.50
N ASN A 170 28.01 -3.12 -29.45
CA ASN A 170 26.76 -3.82 -29.20
C ASN A 170 26.37 -4.62 -30.44
N ALA A 171 26.47 -4.03 -31.63
CA ALA A 171 26.19 -4.69 -32.90
C ALA A 171 27.02 -5.97 -33.09
N ILE A 172 28.34 -5.90 -32.86
CA ILE A 172 29.22 -7.08 -32.92
C ILE A 172 28.85 -8.12 -31.86
N THR A 173 28.54 -7.70 -30.64
CA THR A 173 28.12 -8.62 -29.56
C THR A 173 26.84 -9.35 -29.92
N SER A 174 25.86 -8.64 -30.51
CA SER A 174 24.61 -9.23 -30.97
C SER A 174 24.83 -10.23 -32.10
N LYS A 175 25.67 -9.93 -33.10
CA LYS A 175 25.99 -10.88 -34.19
C LYS A 175 26.75 -12.12 -33.70
N LEU A 176 27.69 -11.95 -32.76
CA LEU A 176 28.42 -13.07 -32.14
C LEU A 176 27.47 -14.00 -31.37
N TRP A 177 26.47 -13.45 -30.69
CA TRP A 177 25.45 -14.25 -30.03
C TRP A 177 24.50 -14.93 -31.02
N ALA A 178 23.95 -14.17 -31.96
CA ALA A 178 22.96 -14.66 -32.93
C ALA A 178 23.51 -15.82 -33.77
N LYS A 179 24.78 -15.75 -34.18
CA LYS A 179 25.38 -16.77 -35.06
C LYS A 179 26.10 -17.89 -34.30
N HIS A 180 26.77 -17.58 -33.19
CA HIS A 180 27.69 -18.52 -32.53
C HIS A 180 27.34 -18.79 -31.05
N LYS A 181 26.28 -18.19 -30.51
CA LYS A 181 25.84 -18.32 -29.10
C LYS A 181 26.95 -18.05 -28.08
N ILE A 182 27.84 -17.11 -28.40
CA ILE A 182 29.01 -16.81 -27.55
C ILE A 182 28.60 -15.94 -26.36
N HIS A 183 28.69 -16.51 -25.14
CA HIS A 183 28.32 -15.82 -23.91
C HIS A 183 29.39 -14.82 -23.38
N CYS A 184 30.56 -14.75 -24.02
CA CYS A 184 31.68 -13.90 -23.57
C CYS A 184 31.39 -12.41 -23.71
N ALA A 185 31.49 -11.66 -22.61
CA ALA A 185 31.36 -10.19 -22.59
C ALA A 185 32.67 -9.50 -23.00
N TYR A 186 33.03 -9.56 -24.28
CA TYR A 186 34.26 -8.96 -24.78
C TYR A 186 34.30 -7.44 -24.54
N GLN A 187 35.43 -6.97 -24.03
CA GLN A 187 35.80 -5.57 -23.99
C GLN A 187 36.61 -5.24 -25.25
N PHE A 188 35.93 -4.65 -26.22
CA PHE A 188 36.54 -4.30 -27.48
C PHE A 188 37.47 -3.08 -27.38
N LYS A 189 38.63 -3.18 -28.03
CA LYS A 189 39.63 -2.15 -28.27
C LYS A 189 39.96 -2.13 -29.76
N ARG A 190 40.30 -0.94 -30.29
CA ARG A 190 40.63 -0.67 -31.71
C ARG A 190 39.42 -0.87 -32.65
N ASN A 191 39.12 0.16 -33.43
CA ASN A 191 38.01 0.21 -34.39
C ASN A 191 38.29 1.17 -35.55
N LYS A 192 39.57 1.43 -35.81
CA LYS A 192 40.00 2.29 -36.91
C LYS A 192 39.94 1.48 -38.20
N ILE A 193 39.45 2.12 -39.26
CA ILE A 193 39.48 1.60 -40.61
C ILE A 193 40.71 2.19 -41.30
N TYR A 194 41.56 1.33 -41.86
CA TYR A 194 42.77 1.74 -42.58
C TYR A 194 42.89 0.95 -43.88
N ASN A 195 43.07 1.62 -45.03
CA ASN A 195 43.17 0.98 -46.35
C ASN A 195 42.10 -0.09 -46.59
N GLU A 196 40.82 0.25 -46.34
CA GLU A 196 39.68 -0.67 -46.47
C GLU A 196 39.77 -1.93 -45.60
N LYS A 197 40.60 -1.90 -44.55
CA LYS A 197 40.78 -2.95 -43.58
C LYS A 197 40.25 -2.51 -42.22
N LEU A 198 39.39 -3.34 -41.63
CA LEU A 198 38.91 -3.22 -40.26
C LEU A 198 39.66 -4.23 -39.38
N ILE A 199 40.15 -3.76 -38.23
CA ILE A 199 40.73 -4.62 -37.20
C ILE A 199 40.04 -4.32 -35.87
N ILE A 200 39.50 -5.37 -35.26
CA ILE A 200 38.90 -5.33 -33.93
C ILE A 200 39.62 -6.32 -33.01
N SER A 201 39.75 -5.97 -31.74
CA SER A 201 40.30 -6.84 -30.72
C SER A 201 39.43 -6.78 -29.47
N GLY A 202 39.13 -7.91 -28.85
CA GLY A 202 38.30 -8.01 -27.66
C GLY A 202 38.91 -8.94 -26.62
N LYS A 203 38.86 -8.54 -25.34
CA LYS A 203 39.26 -9.40 -24.22
C LYS A 203 38.09 -9.57 -23.25
N CYS A 204 37.81 -10.80 -22.84
CA CYS A 204 36.82 -11.14 -21.83
C CYS A 204 37.49 -11.38 -20.47
N ASN A 205 36.72 -11.21 -19.38
CA ASN A 205 37.20 -11.49 -18.02
C ASN A 205 37.50 -12.97 -17.77
N CYS A 206 36.91 -13.89 -18.54
CA CYS A 206 37.23 -15.33 -18.47
C CYS A 206 38.58 -15.70 -19.12
N GLY A 207 39.34 -14.70 -19.57
CA GLY A 207 40.58 -14.90 -20.33
C GLY A 207 40.40 -15.04 -21.84
N SER A 208 39.16 -15.22 -22.35
CA SER A 208 38.94 -15.32 -23.80
C SER A 208 39.38 -14.07 -24.56
N VAL A 209 40.05 -14.28 -25.70
CA VAL A 209 40.50 -13.22 -26.60
C VAL A 209 39.86 -13.42 -27.97
N LEU A 210 39.44 -12.33 -28.60
CA LEU A 210 38.88 -12.29 -29.94
C LEU A 210 39.66 -11.29 -30.80
N HIS A 211 40.14 -11.72 -31.96
CA HIS A 211 40.78 -10.84 -32.95
C HIS A 211 40.06 -10.95 -34.29
N GLY A 212 39.40 -9.87 -34.71
CA GLY A 212 38.65 -9.82 -35.96
C GLY A 212 39.33 -8.98 -37.02
N THR A 213 39.35 -9.47 -38.26
CA THR A 213 39.81 -8.73 -39.44
C THR A 213 38.79 -8.82 -40.56
N ALA A 214 38.59 -7.70 -41.25
CA ALA A 214 37.85 -7.64 -42.51
C ALA A 214 38.67 -6.82 -43.51
N ASN A 215 38.78 -7.29 -44.74
CA ASN A 215 39.47 -6.60 -45.84
C ASN A 215 38.44 -6.19 -46.90
N ASN A 216 38.80 -5.22 -47.75
CA ASN A 216 37.96 -4.70 -48.83
C ASN A 216 36.56 -4.29 -48.34
N ILE A 217 36.47 -3.75 -47.11
CA ILE A 217 35.20 -3.47 -46.45
C ILE A 217 34.36 -2.43 -47.19
N MET A 218 34.92 -1.75 -48.21
CA MET A 218 34.22 -0.76 -49.03
C MET A 218 33.62 -1.37 -50.31
N THR A 219 33.77 -2.68 -50.54
CA THR A 219 33.30 -3.36 -51.77
C THR A 219 32.41 -4.56 -51.43
N GLY A 220 31.34 -4.79 -52.21
CA GLY A 220 30.40 -5.91 -52.08
C GLY A 220 29.15 -5.62 -51.22
N ASP A 221 28.17 -6.53 -51.25
CA ASP A 221 26.86 -6.34 -50.57
C ASP A 221 26.90 -6.66 -49.07
N ASN A 222 27.91 -7.41 -48.61
CA ASN A 222 28.06 -7.84 -47.23
C ASN A 222 29.49 -7.60 -46.72
N VAL A 223 29.62 -7.21 -45.45
CA VAL A 223 30.90 -7.09 -44.75
C VAL A 223 31.09 -8.28 -43.83
N ILE A 224 32.08 -9.12 -44.12
CA ILE A 224 32.41 -10.31 -43.32
C ILE A 224 33.65 -10.03 -42.48
N ILE A 225 33.50 -10.16 -41.15
CA ILE A 225 34.60 -10.02 -40.20
C ILE A 225 35.01 -11.42 -39.73
N ASN A 226 36.19 -11.86 -40.15
CA ASN A 226 36.77 -13.14 -39.74
C ASN A 226 37.47 -12.97 -38.39
N CYS A 227 37.00 -13.70 -37.39
CA CYS A 227 37.46 -13.61 -36.01
C CYS A 227 38.22 -14.87 -35.59
N HIS A 228 39.44 -14.68 -35.13
CA HIS A 228 40.20 -15.70 -34.41
C HIS A 228 39.88 -15.59 -32.91
N ARG A 229 39.29 -16.66 -32.35
CA ARG A 229 38.92 -16.74 -30.94
C ARG A 229 39.82 -17.71 -30.20
N THR A 230 40.37 -17.28 -29.08
CA THR A 230 41.05 -18.13 -28.11
C THR A 230 40.19 -18.25 -26.87
N VAL A 231 39.86 -19.49 -26.47
CA VAL A 231 39.05 -19.75 -25.27
C VAL A 231 39.93 -19.63 -24.02
N GLY A 232 39.51 -18.80 -23.06
CA GLY A 232 40.18 -18.73 -21.77
C GLY A 232 39.56 -19.70 -20.76
N THR A 233 40.38 -20.21 -19.84
CA THR A 233 39.97 -21.13 -18.77
C THR A 233 39.73 -20.42 -17.43
N ASP A 234 40.08 -19.14 -17.34
CA ASP A 234 40.28 -18.45 -16.07
C ASP A 234 39.15 -17.45 -15.80
N GLY A 235 38.10 -17.90 -15.10
CA GLY A 235 37.08 -17.02 -14.50
C GLY A 235 35.71 -17.00 -15.19
N LYS A 236 34.72 -16.39 -14.51
CA LYS A 236 33.35 -16.26 -15.02
C LYS A 236 33.22 -15.08 -15.98
N CYS A 237 32.53 -15.28 -17.10
CA CYS A 237 32.17 -14.19 -18.00
C CYS A 237 31.29 -13.14 -17.29
N GLY A 238 31.62 -11.86 -17.50
CA GLY A 238 30.81 -10.74 -17.03
C GLY A 238 29.60 -10.47 -17.93
N LYS A 239 28.94 -9.32 -17.69
CA LYS A 239 27.95 -8.74 -18.62
C LYS A 239 28.55 -7.55 -19.34
N ARG A 240 28.00 -7.20 -20.50
CA ARG A 240 28.38 -6.00 -21.23
C ARG A 240 27.92 -4.76 -20.47
N TYR A 241 28.72 -3.70 -20.54
CA TYR A 241 28.33 -2.39 -20.00
C TYR A 241 27.24 -1.77 -20.87
N LEU A 242 26.13 -1.38 -20.25
CA LEU A 242 25.07 -0.60 -20.90
C LEU A 242 25.52 0.87 -21.03
N ARG A 243 25.85 1.30 -22.24
CA ARG A 243 26.40 2.63 -22.54
C ARG A 243 25.44 3.45 -23.42
N ASN A 244 25.63 4.77 -23.46
CA ASN A 244 24.93 5.63 -24.42
C ASN A 244 25.39 5.28 -25.86
N PRO A 245 24.48 5.38 -26.85
CA PRO A 245 23.10 5.86 -26.76
C PRO A 245 22.08 4.82 -26.26
N LEU A 246 22.39 3.52 -26.34
CA LEU A 246 21.49 2.41 -25.99
C LEU A 246 20.92 2.50 -24.55
N ARG A 247 21.70 2.99 -23.58
CA ARG A 247 21.24 3.22 -22.20
C ARG A 247 20.05 4.19 -22.13
N HIS A 248 20.05 5.25 -22.95
CA HIS A 248 18.96 6.21 -22.98
C HIS A 248 17.71 5.59 -23.60
N GLN A 249 17.88 4.89 -24.74
CA GLN A 249 16.80 4.20 -25.43
C GLN A 249 16.12 3.14 -24.55
N ILE A 250 16.88 2.26 -23.90
CA ILE A 250 16.31 1.27 -22.97
C ILE A 250 15.61 1.95 -21.78
N GLY A 251 16.17 3.06 -21.28
CA GLY A 251 15.55 3.84 -20.22
C GLY A 251 14.19 4.42 -20.61
N LEU A 252 14.08 4.91 -21.85
CA LEU A 252 12.84 5.39 -22.47
C LEU A 252 11.84 4.24 -22.65
N GLU A 253 12.25 3.14 -23.29
CA GLU A 253 11.39 1.98 -23.56
C GLU A 253 10.78 1.37 -22.29
N ILE A 254 11.58 1.24 -21.21
CA ILE A 254 11.08 0.74 -19.94
C ILE A 254 10.10 1.74 -19.30
N PHE A 255 10.40 3.04 -19.39
CA PHE A 255 9.58 4.09 -18.79
C PHE A 255 8.24 4.29 -19.52
N GLU A 256 8.25 4.34 -20.86
CA GLU A 256 7.07 4.52 -21.70
C GLU A 256 6.28 3.23 -21.91
N GLY A 257 6.97 2.09 -21.98
CA GLY A 257 6.34 0.76 -22.06
C GLY A 257 5.65 0.33 -20.78
N HIS A 258 5.68 1.15 -19.72
CA HIS A 258 5.08 0.87 -18.41
C HIS A 258 5.43 -0.53 -17.90
N THR A 259 6.70 -0.92 -18.05
CA THR A 259 7.21 -2.24 -17.66
C THR A 259 8.22 -2.10 -16.53
N THR A 260 8.57 -3.21 -15.89
CA THR A 260 9.62 -3.21 -14.86
C THR A 260 10.95 -3.60 -15.49
N ALA A 261 12.06 -3.14 -14.91
CA ALA A 261 13.40 -3.57 -15.32
C ALA A 261 13.55 -5.10 -15.34
N MET A 262 12.87 -5.81 -14.43
CA MET A 262 12.89 -7.27 -14.40
C MET A 262 12.06 -7.88 -15.53
N LYS A 263 10.85 -7.37 -15.77
CA LYS A 263 10.01 -7.84 -16.89
C LYS A 263 10.70 -7.60 -18.23
N TYR A 264 11.22 -6.38 -18.46
CA TYR A 264 12.02 -6.07 -19.64
C TYR A 264 13.18 -7.06 -19.82
N ARG A 265 13.90 -7.39 -18.75
CA ARG A 265 14.98 -8.39 -18.80
C ARG A 265 14.48 -9.79 -19.17
N ILE A 266 13.34 -10.22 -18.62
CA ILE A 266 12.72 -11.52 -18.93
C ILE A 266 12.31 -11.55 -20.40
N ASP A 267 11.68 -10.49 -20.90
CA ASP A 267 11.25 -10.38 -22.30
C ASP A 267 12.47 -10.44 -23.24
N GLN A 268 13.57 -9.76 -22.89
CA GLN A 268 14.83 -9.86 -23.65
C GLN A 268 15.44 -11.27 -23.61
N ALA A 269 15.40 -11.96 -22.46
CA ALA A 269 15.88 -13.34 -22.36
C ALA A 269 15.02 -14.29 -23.22
N ALA A 270 13.69 -14.15 -23.18
CA ALA A 270 12.76 -14.95 -23.97
C ALA A 270 12.97 -14.75 -25.49
N ASN A 271 13.31 -13.52 -25.92
CA ASN A 271 13.57 -13.22 -27.33
C ASN A 271 14.93 -13.72 -27.84
N LEU A 272 15.92 -13.89 -26.96
CA LEU A 272 17.31 -14.14 -27.35
C LEU A 272 17.80 -15.57 -27.08
N MET A 273 17.10 -16.33 -26.23
CA MET A 273 17.57 -17.60 -25.69
C MET A 273 16.60 -18.75 -25.96
N GLU A 274 17.16 -19.92 -26.28
CA GLU A 274 16.43 -21.19 -26.32
C GLU A 274 16.73 -22.03 -25.05
N PRO A 275 15.89 -23.02 -24.69
CA PRO A 275 16.15 -23.90 -23.55
C PRO A 275 17.51 -24.60 -23.65
N GLY A 276 18.42 -24.29 -22.72
CA GLY A 276 19.78 -24.84 -22.68
C GLY A 276 20.88 -23.82 -23.04
N ASP A 277 20.51 -22.67 -23.61
CA ASP A 277 21.45 -21.58 -23.89
C ASP A 277 22.04 -20.99 -22.59
N GLU A 278 23.31 -20.60 -22.64
CA GLU A 278 23.92 -19.74 -21.61
C GLU A 278 23.36 -18.31 -21.69
N GLU A 279 23.43 -17.54 -20.61
CA GLU A 279 22.83 -16.19 -20.64
C GLU A 279 23.66 -15.21 -21.48
N PRO A 280 23.11 -14.56 -22.53
CA PRO A 280 23.84 -13.66 -23.41
C PRO A 280 24.48 -12.49 -22.66
N PRO A 281 25.64 -11.97 -23.12
CA PRO A 281 26.34 -10.87 -22.45
C PRO A 281 25.58 -9.53 -22.52
N HIS A 282 24.66 -9.38 -23.49
CA HIS A 282 23.84 -8.18 -23.69
C HIS A 282 22.43 -8.29 -23.07
N VAL A 283 22.13 -9.38 -22.36
CA VAL A 283 21.02 -9.41 -21.39
C VAL A 283 21.52 -8.77 -20.09
N TYR A 284 21.19 -7.49 -19.91
CA TYR A 284 21.72 -6.67 -18.82
C TYR A 284 21.16 -7.04 -17.45
N LYS A 285 21.96 -6.81 -16.40
CA LYS A 285 21.50 -6.96 -15.02
C LYS A 285 20.42 -5.93 -14.69
N ALA A 286 19.48 -6.31 -13.81
CA ALA A 286 18.40 -5.43 -13.36
C ALA A 286 18.91 -4.07 -12.85
N GLN A 287 20.04 -4.05 -12.13
CA GLN A 287 20.65 -2.80 -11.64
C GLN A 287 21.00 -1.82 -12.77
N ALA A 288 21.64 -2.31 -13.85
CA ALA A 288 22.00 -1.46 -14.99
C ALA A 288 20.77 -0.90 -15.70
N LEU A 289 19.68 -1.67 -15.77
CA LEU A 289 18.39 -1.24 -16.30
C LEU A 289 17.72 -0.19 -15.39
N HIS A 290 17.77 -0.36 -14.07
CA HIS A 290 17.31 0.66 -13.13
C HIS A 290 18.09 1.96 -13.28
N ASP A 291 19.41 1.88 -13.47
CA ASP A 291 20.27 3.04 -13.67
C ASP A 291 20.04 3.71 -15.04
N ALA A 292 19.54 2.97 -16.04
CA ALA A 292 19.07 3.51 -17.31
C ALA A 292 17.77 4.32 -17.13
N VAL A 293 16.76 3.74 -16.49
CA VAL A 293 15.48 4.41 -16.18
C VAL A 293 15.71 5.65 -15.32
N LYS A 294 16.60 5.58 -14.33
CA LYS A 294 16.96 6.72 -13.48
C LYS A 294 17.64 7.83 -14.28
N SER A 295 18.56 7.48 -15.17
CA SER A 295 19.22 8.44 -16.07
C SER A 295 18.20 9.15 -16.96
N TYR A 296 17.29 8.39 -17.57
CA TYR A 296 16.20 8.94 -18.39
C TYR A 296 15.28 9.86 -17.57
N THR A 297 14.82 9.41 -16.40
CA THR A 297 13.96 10.21 -15.51
C THR A 297 14.65 11.51 -15.08
N ASN A 298 15.96 11.48 -14.82
CA ASN A 298 16.72 12.67 -14.49
C ASN A 298 16.87 13.65 -15.65
N SER A 299 16.84 13.17 -16.91
CA SER A 299 16.86 14.04 -18.09
C SER A 299 15.57 14.88 -18.22
N GLN A 300 14.47 14.45 -17.60
CA GLN A 300 13.18 15.17 -17.57
C GLN A 300 13.15 16.31 -16.53
N ILE A 301 14.18 16.43 -15.69
CA ILE A 301 14.21 17.38 -14.58
C ILE A 301 14.70 18.76 -15.06
N LEU A 302 13.89 19.81 -14.86
CA LEU A 302 14.25 21.18 -15.24
C LEU A 302 15.31 21.83 -14.34
N ASN A 303 15.43 21.38 -13.09
CA ASN A 303 16.44 21.84 -12.14
C ASN A 303 16.73 20.81 -11.05
N LYS A 304 17.97 20.74 -10.54
CA LYS A 304 18.32 19.84 -9.43
C LYS A 304 17.49 20.07 -8.17
N ASN A 305 17.12 21.30 -7.84
CA ASN A 305 16.20 21.63 -6.76
C ASN A 305 14.74 21.49 -7.24
N PRO A 306 13.91 20.64 -6.61
CA PRO A 306 12.52 20.41 -7.04
C PRO A 306 11.62 21.63 -6.88
N ILE A 307 11.83 22.48 -5.88
CA ILE A 307 11.04 23.71 -5.67
C ILE A 307 11.32 24.69 -6.81
N TYR A 308 12.60 24.87 -7.15
CA TYR A 308 13.00 25.73 -8.27
C TYR A 308 12.54 25.16 -9.61
N SER A 309 12.54 23.83 -9.76
CA SER A 309 11.99 23.14 -10.94
C SER A 309 10.50 23.48 -11.13
N LEU A 310 9.69 23.43 -10.06
CA LEU A 310 8.29 23.84 -10.07
C LEU A 310 8.12 25.33 -10.37
N ALA A 311 8.93 26.20 -9.73
CA ALA A 311 8.87 27.63 -9.95
C ALA A 311 9.21 28.01 -11.40
N LYS A 312 10.18 27.32 -12.02
CA LYS A 312 10.51 27.46 -13.44
C LYS A 312 9.35 26.97 -14.31
N ALA A 313 8.81 25.79 -14.03
CA ALA A 313 7.70 25.21 -14.79
C ALA A 313 6.43 26.08 -14.77
N LYS A 314 6.11 26.69 -13.61
CA LYS A 314 5.04 27.70 -13.46
C LYS A 314 5.15 28.85 -14.46
N ARG A 315 6.37 29.25 -14.84
CA ARG A 315 6.64 30.36 -15.77
C ARG A 315 6.88 29.89 -17.21
N THR A 316 6.97 28.59 -17.45
CA THR A 316 7.26 28.01 -18.77
C THR A 316 6.15 27.05 -19.20
N ILE A 317 6.38 25.74 -19.05
CA ILE A 317 5.56 24.66 -19.60
C ILE A 317 4.16 24.54 -18.96
N TYR A 318 4.00 25.02 -17.72
CA TYR A 318 2.75 24.93 -16.94
C TYR A 318 2.23 26.30 -16.50
N LYS A 319 2.46 27.33 -17.33
CA LYS A 319 1.85 28.65 -17.15
C LYS A 319 0.33 28.52 -17.06
N ASN A 320 -0.28 29.21 -16.10
CA ASN A 320 -1.72 29.16 -15.79
C ASN A 320 -2.25 27.80 -15.29
N THR A 321 -1.38 26.82 -15.04
CA THR A 321 -1.76 25.54 -14.41
C THR A 321 -1.17 25.41 -13.01
N ILE A 322 0.11 25.76 -12.83
CA ILE A 322 0.71 25.88 -11.50
C ILE A 322 0.50 27.33 -11.03
N HIS A 323 -0.27 27.51 -9.97
CA HIS A 323 -0.69 28.84 -9.51
C HIS A 323 0.24 29.39 -8.43
N THR A 324 0.65 28.55 -7.49
CA THR A 324 1.48 29.01 -6.35
C THR A 324 2.52 27.96 -6.01
N VAL A 325 3.74 28.41 -5.69
CA VAL A 325 4.85 27.56 -5.20
C VAL A 325 5.46 28.29 -4.01
N GLY A 326 5.33 27.69 -2.82
CA GLY A 326 5.94 28.15 -1.58
C GLY A 326 7.27 27.46 -1.31
N LEU A 327 8.20 28.19 -0.70
CA LEU A 327 9.54 27.68 -0.37
C LEU A 327 9.59 27.06 1.03
N ASP A 328 9.12 27.79 2.04
CA ASP A 328 9.19 27.41 3.46
C ASP A 328 8.00 28.00 4.25
N PRO A 329 7.01 27.19 4.68
CA PRO A 329 6.91 25.76 4.39
C PRO A 329 6.71 25.50 2.89
N PHE A 330 7.14 24.34 2.40
CA PHE A 330 6.95 24.00 0.99
C PHE A 330 5.48 23.71 0.67
N PHE A 331 4.97 24.28 -0.41
CA PHE A 331 3.70 23.88 -1.01
C PHE A 331 3.65 24.21 -2.50
N ALA A 332 2.82 23.50 -3.27
CA ALA A 332 2.50 23.86 -4.64
C ALA A 332 1.02 23.62 -4.93
N ILE A 333 0.35 24.65 -5.43
CA ILE A 333 -1.07 24.66 -5.76
C ILE A 333 -1.21 24.67 -7.28
N TYR A 334 -2.03 23.76 -7.81
CA TYR A 334 -2.19 23.63 -9.25
C TYR A 334 -3.59 23.11 -9.63
N TRP A 335 -4.09 23.63 -10.76
CA TRP A 335 -5.28 23.18 -11.48
C TRP A 335 -5.25 23.79 -12.88
N SER A 336 -5.80 23.11 -13.88
CA SER A 336 -5.90 23.65 -15.24
C SER A 336 -7.14 24.51 -15.44
N LYS A 337 -7.13 25.40 -16.44
CA LYS A 337 -8.32 26.14 -16.88
C LYS A 337 -9.46 25.19 -17.25
N TYR A 338 -9.14 24.04 -17.87
CA TYR A 338 -10.14 23.05 -18.24
C TYR A 338 -10.82 22.41 -17.02
N GLN A 339 -10.07 22.07 -15.96
CA GLN A 339 -10.67 21.61 -14.69
C GLN A 339 -11.68 22.62 -14.13
N LEU A 340 -11.31 23.91 -14.16
CA LEU A 340 -12.16 24.98 -13.66
C LEU A 340 -13.47 25.11 -14.46
N GLU A 341 -13.40 25.04 -15.78
CA GLU A 341 -14.60 25.15 -16.63
C GLU A 341 -15.52 23.93 -16.51
N VAL A 342 -14.95 22.72 -16.48
CA VAL A 342 -15.73 21.49 -16.23
C VAL A 342 -16.43 21.57 -14.87
N TYR A 343 -15.72 22.07 -13.84
CA TYR A 343 -16.32 22.25 -12.52
C TYR A 343 -17.43 23.29 -12.50
N LYS A 344 -17.27 24.44 -13.18
CA LYS A 344 -18.33 25.46 -13.28
C LYS A 344 -19.62 24.89 -13.84
N GLN A 345 -19.54 24.11 -14.91
CA GLN A 345 -20.71 23.44 -15.50
C GLN A 345 -21.32 22.43 -14.54
N TYR A 346 -20.49 21.65 -13.85
CA TYR A 346 -20.94 20.70 -12.84
C TYR A 346 -21.64 21.38 -11.65
N ALA A 347 -21.12 22.52 -11.18
CA ALA A 347 -21.65 23.25 -10.03
C ALA A 347 -23.02 23.88 -10.27
N LEU A 348 -23.44 24.05 -11.53
CA LEU A 348 -24.81 24.49 -11.87
C LEU A 348 -25.87 23.43 -11.52
N ARG A 349 -25.47 22.16 -11.36
CA ARG A 349 -26.39 21.07 -11.05
C ARG A 349 -26.90 21.18 -9.61
N HIS A 350 -28.18 20.84 -9.41
CA HIS A 350 -28.83 20.93 -8.09
C HIS A 350 -28.13 20.11 -6.99
N ASN A 351 -27.55 18.96 -7.34
CA ASN A 351 -26.93 18.03 -6.39
C ASN A 351 -25.39 17.98 -6.54
N SER A 352 -24.76 19.10 -6.91
CA SER A 352 -23.31 19.16 -7.05
C SER A 352 -22.63 18.96 -5.70
N SER A 353 -21.87 17.88 -5.56
CA SER A 353 -21.07 17.58 -4.39
C SER A 353 -19.59 17.44 -4.75
N ILE A 354 -18.72 17.81 -3.81
CA ILE A 354 -17.29 17.53 -3.87
C ILE A 354 -16.87 16.75 -2.62
N ALA A 355 -15.82 15.97 -2.74
CA ALA A 355 -15.12 15.41 -1.60
C ALA A 355 -13.69 15.96 -1.56
N ILE A 356 -13.17 16.16 -0.34
CA ILE A 356 -11.82 16.67 -0.12
C ILE A 356 -11.13 15.74 0.88
N ASP A 357 -9.92 15.32 0.52
CA ASP A 357 -9.05 14.53 1.38
C ASP A 357 -7.58 14.73 0.99
N ALA A 358 -6.65 14.20 1.77
CA ALA A 358 -5.20 14.32 1.56
C ALA A 358 -4.51 12.95 1.47
N THR A 359 -3.21 12.87 1.16
CA THR A 359 -2.44 11.63 1.36
C THR A 359 -0.93 11.91 1.45
N GLY A 360 -0.28 11.39 2.49
CA GLY A 360 1.15 11.67 2.78
C GLY A 360 2.16 10.66 2.22
N SER A 361 1.72 9.67 1.43
CA SER A 361 2.56 8.53 1.00
C SER A 361 3.21 8.69 -0.38
N ILE A 362 2.96 9.81 -1.07
CA ILE A 362 3.31 9.97 -2.49
C ILE A 362 4.60 10.75 -2.69
N ILE A 363 4.82 11.81 -1.92
CA ILE A 363 5.92 12.77 -2.17
C ILE A 363 7.09 12.52 -1.22
N LYS A 364 8.31 12.53 -1.76
CA LYS A 364 9.55 12.44 -0.98
C LYS A 364 9.70 13.71 -0.14
N LYS A 365 10.09 13.54 1.12
CA LYS A 365 10.54 14.65 1.97
C LYS A 365 11.66 15.41 1.28
N LEU A 366 11.58 16.74 1.33
CA LEU A 366 12.58 17.64 0.81
C LEU A 366 13.76 17.72 1.78
N ILE A 367 14.91 18.12 1.27
CA ILE A 367 16.10 18.42 2.06
C ILE A 367 16.29 19.93 1.99
N HIS A 368 16.18 20.61 3.12
CA HIS A 368 16.37 22.06 3.23
C HIS A 368 17.86 22.42 3.14
N SER A 369 18.17 23.72 3.02
CA SER A 369 19.54 24.22 2.90
C SER A 369 20.43 23.86 4.09
N ASP A 370 19.84 23.70 5.28
CA ASP A 370 20.49 23.26 6.52
C ASP A 370 20.67 21.72 6.61
N LYS A 371 20.33 20.98 5.55
CA LYS A 371 20.30 19.50 5.46
C LYS A 371 19.23 18.84 6.34
N SER A 372 18.35 19.60 6.98
CA SER A 372 17.17 19.05 7.65
C SER A 372 16.20 18.48 6.60
N LYS A 373 15.35 17.54 7.04
CA LYS A 373 14.29 16.99 6.19
C LYS A 373 12.98 17.69 6.49
N SER A 374 12.23 17.99 5.44
CA SER A 374 10.88 18.52 5.56
C SER A 374 9.96 17.60 6.36
N LYS A 375 8.83 18.14 6.84
CA LYS A 375 7.69 17.31 7.27
C LYS A 375 7.16 16.49 6.09
N HIS A 376 6.26 15.55 6.39
CA HIS A 376 5.56 14.81 5.34
C HIS A 376 4.85 15.80 4.40
N ILE A 377 4.99 15.57 3.09
CA ILE A 377 4.33 16.39 2.07
C ILE A 377 3.08 15.65 1.64
N PHE A 378 1.93 16.25 1.92
CA PHE A 378 0.61 15.71 1.62
C PHE A 378 0.16 16.17 0.26
N LEU A 379 -0.43 15.25 -0.51
CA LEU A 379 -1.25 15.60 -1.67
C LEU A 379 -2.68 15.78 -1.20
N TYR A 380 -3.16 17.01 -1.18
CA TYR A 380 -4.56 17.37 -1.07
C TYR A 380 -5.22 17.31 -2.45
N SER A 381 -6.39 16.69 -2.52
CA SER A 381 -7.17 16.60 -3.75
C SER A 381 -8.64 16.87 -3.46
N CYS A 382 -9.25 17.71 -4.29
CA CYS A 382 -10.68 17.89 -4.32
C CYS A 382 -11.25 17.15 -5.55
N VAL A 383 -12.29 16.33 -5.36
CA VAL A 383 -12.88 15.48 -6.41
C VAL A 383 -14.40 15.68 -6.46
N ALA A 384 -14.92 15.95 -7.66
CA ALA A 384 -16.35 16.08 -7.91
C ALA A 384 -17.04 14.71 -7.91
N ASN A 385 -18.21 14.68 -7.28
CA ASN A 385 -18.99 13.49 -6.98
C ASN A 385 -20.22 13.35 -7.90
N THR A 386 -20.05 12.68 -9.03
CA THR A 386 -21.14 12.44 -10.00
C THR A 386 -21.83 11.08 -9.77
N PRO A 387 -23.18 11.00 -9.75
CA PRO A 387 -23.90 9.72 -9.61
C PRO A 387 -23.83 8.81 -10.84
N HIS A 388 -23.71 9.38 -12.05
CA HIS A 388 -23.80 8.65 -13.33
C HIS A 388 -22.65 8.95 -14.31
N GLU A 389 -21.76 9.86 -13.96
CA GLU A 389 -20.60 10.22 -14.78
C GLU A 389 -19.31 9.84 -14.07
N PRO A 390 -18.18 9.74 -14.77
CA PRO A 390 -16.88 9.54 -14.13
C PRO A 390 -16.56 10.69 -13.18
N LYS A 391 -16.20 10.35 -11.94
CA LYS A 391 -15.69 11.29 -10.94
C LYS A 391 -14.43 11.98 -11.49
N PHE A 392 -14.29 13.28 -11.25
CA PHE A 392 -13.15 14.03 -11.76
C PHE A 392 -12.53 14.96 -10.70
N PRO A 393 -11.19 15.08 -10.67
CA PRO A 393 -10.48 15.95 -9.75
C PRO A 393 -10.54 17.42 -10.19
N VAL A 394 -10.85 18.34 -9.27
CA VAL A 394 -11.14 19.76 -9.56
C VAL A 394 -10.01 20.72 -9.18
N THR A 395 -9.29 20.47 -8.09
CA THR A 395 -8.10 21.24 -7.68
C THR A 395 -7.19 20.40 -6.79
N GLN A 396 -5.89 20.70 -6.80
CA GLN A 396 -4.86 19.95 -6.09
C GLN A 396 -3.88 20.88 -5.37
N MET A 397 -3.36 20.41 -4.24
CA MET A 397 -2.23 21.03 -3.56
C MET A 397 -1.30 19.95 -3.03
N ILE A 398 0.01 20.09 -3.25
CA ILE A 398 1.00 19.39 -2.43
C ILE A 398 1.49 20.34 -1.34
N SER A 399 1.53 19.93 -0.08
CA SER A 399 1.93 20.82 1.01
C SER A 399 2.65 20.07 2.13
N GLU A 400 3.76 20.64 2.58
CA GLU A 400 4.42 20.29 3.83
C GLU A 400 3.61 20.76 5.03
N SER A 401 2.97 21.93 4.91
CA SER A 401 2.16 22.51 5.97
C SER A 401 0.73 21.97 5.93
N GLN A 402 0.28 21.47 7.08
CA GLN A 402 -0.96 20.73 7.25
C GLN A 402 -1.98 21.50 8.12
N THR A 403 -1.78 22.81 8.29
CA THR A 403 -2.64 23.60 9.18
C THR A 403 -3.92 24.06 8.48
N THR A 404 -4.97 24.34 9.24
CA THR A 404 -6.20 24.99 8.76
C THR A 404 -5.94 26.17 7.82
N ILE A 405 -5.01 27.07 8.15
CA ILE A 405 -4.78 28.28 7.35
C ILE A 405 -4.28 27.98 5.93
N TRP A 406 -3.35 27.04 5.76
CA TRP A 406 -2.81 26.69 4.44
C TRP A 406 -3.82 25.95 3.57
N ILE A 407 -4.61 25.05 4.18
CA ILE A 407 -5.69 24.35 3.49
C ILE A 407 -6.76 25.37 3.05
N TRP A 408 -7.14 26.30 3.94
CA TRP A 408 -8.08 27.37 3.64
C TRP A 408 -7.57 28.27 2.52
N MET A 409 -6.29 28.69 2.56
CA MET A 409 -5.68 29.50 1.50
C MET A 409 -5.74 28.82 0.13
N TRP A 410 -5.54 27.50 0.07
CA TRP A 410 -5.68 26.75 -1.18
C TRP A 410 -7.10 26.77 -1.72
N LEU A 411 -8.09 26.45 -0.89
CA LEU A 411 -9.50 26.45 -1.28
C LEU A 411 -9.96 27.86 -1.70
N MET A 412 -9.53 28.89 -0.97
CA MET A 412 -9.85 30.28 -1.29
C MET A 412 -9.22 30.76 -2.59
N GLN A 413 -7.97 30.40 -2.88
CA GLN A 413 -7.34 30.74 -4.17
C GLN A 413 -8.10 30.12 -5.35
N TRP A 414 -8.60 28.90 -5.17
CA TRP A 414 -9.41 28.25 -6.18
C TRP A 414 -10.78 28.93 -6.37
N ILE A 415 -11.48 29.30 -5.30
CA ILE A 415 -12.73 30.08 -5.37
C ILE A 415 -12.49 31.45 -6.03
N GLN A 416 -11.43 32.16 -5.64
CA GLN A 416 -11.03 33.46 -6.21
C GLN A 416 -10.68 33.36 -7.71
N SER A 417 -10.31 32.18 -8.20
CA SER A 417 -10.11 31.94 -9.64
C SER A 417 -11.42 31.85 -10.45
N GLY A 418 -12.58 31.99 -9.78
CA GLY A 418 -13.90 31.96 -10.40
C GLY A 418 -14.62 30.61 -10.27
N ALA A 419 -14.17 29.72 -9.38
CA ALA A 419 -14.88 28.49 -9.07
C ALA A 419 -16.15 28.81 -8.24
N PRO A 420 -17.35 28.35 -8.64
CA PRO A 420 -18.55 28.52 -7.83
C PRO A 420 -18.42 27.79 -6.49
N THR A 421 -19.09 28.29 -5.46
CA THR A 421 -19.13 27.60 -4.17
C THR A 421 -19.88 26.26 -4.31
N PRO A 422 -19.31 25.13 -3.84
CA PRO A 422 -19.96 23.82 -3.90
C PRO A 422 -21.24 23.79 -3.07
N ARG A 423 -22.29 23.10 -3.54
CA ARG A 423 -23.51 22.88 -2.72
C ARG A 423 -23.27 21.93 -1.56
N GLU A 424 -22.58 20.82 -1.78
CA GLU A 424 -22.21 19.86 -0.73
C GLU A 424 -20.71 19.59 -0.74
N VAL A 425 -20.10 19.51 0.46
CA VAL A 425 -18.68 19.19 0.64
C VAL A 425 -18.55 18.08 1.67
N THR A 426 -17.96 16.96 1.28
CA THR A 426 -17.65 15.86 2.22
C THR A 426 -16.15 15.80 2.50
N CYS A 427 -15.76 15.75 3.77
CA CYS A 427 -14.40 15.43 4.17
C CYS A 427 -14.40 14.55 5.41
N ASP A 428 -13.24 14.01 5.77
CA ASP A 428 -13.09 13.24 7.01
C ASP A 428 -13.15 14.16 8.24
N MET A 429 -13.17 13.57 9.44
CA MET A 429 -13.16 14.28 10.75
C MET A 429 -11.82 14.96 11.09
N SER A 430 -11.00 15.30 10.09
CA SER A 430 -9.78 16.09 10.29
C SER A 430 -10.15 17.51 10.68
N SER A 431 -9.81 17.91 11.90
CA SER A 431 -10.15 19.23 12.44
C SER A 431 -9.61 20.37 11.56
N ALA A 432 -8.40 20.22 10.99
CA ALA A 432 -7.80 21.23 10.12
C ALA A 432 -8.54 21.34 8.77
N LEU A 433 -8.85 20.21 8.15
CA LEU A 433 -9.53 20.14 6.86
C LEU A 433 -10.97 20.65 6.97
N LEU A 434 -11.68 20.23 8.02
CA LEU A 434 -13.07 20.62 8.27
C LEU A 434 -13.18 22.11 8.60
N ASN A 435 -12.30 22.66 9.46
CA ASN A 435 -12.26 24.11 9.70
C ASN A 435 -11.94 24.90 8.42
N ALA A 436 -11.04 24.41 7.57
CA ALA A 436 -10.69 25.06 6.33
C ALA A 436 -11.85 25.08 5.33
N ALA A 437 -12.57 23.95 5.17
CA ALA A 437 -13.75 23.84 4.31
C ALA A 437 -14.89 24.73 4.81
N VAL A 438 -15.18 24.72 6.10
CA VAL A 438 -16.18 25.61 6.73
C VAL A 438 -15.86 27.07 6.42
N ARG A 439 -14.61 27.49 6.64
CA ARG A 439 -14.18 28.87 6.37
C ARG A 439 -14.23 29.23 4.89
N ALA A 440 -13.83 28.32 4.00
CA ALA A 440 -13.78 28.58 2.56
C ALA A 440 -15.16 28.70 1.91
N PHE A 441 -16.12 27.89 2.35
CA PHE A 441 -17.38 27.73 1.61
C PHE A 441 -18.62 28.30 2.32
N THR A 442 -18.55 28.56 3.63
CA THR A 442 -19.73 29.00 4.40
C THR A 442 -19.59 30.40 4.99
N GLY A 443 -18.37 30.93 5.07
CA GLY A 443 -18.06 32.19 5.76
C GLY A 443 -18.04 32.08 7.30
N SER A 444 -18.37 30.92 7.86
CA SER A 444 -18.27 30.67 9.31
C SER A 444 -16.81 30.53 9.75
N THR A 445 -16.50 30.98 10.97
CA THR A 445 -15.12 30.92 11.50
C THR A 445 -14.80 29.60 12.19
N THR A 446 -15.79 28.91 12.76
CA THR A 446 -15.58 27.61 13.43
C THR A 446 -16.65 26.61 13.02
N ILE A 447 -16.35 25.33 13.23
CA ILE A 447 -17.27 24.22 12.98
C ILE A 447 -18.55 24.39 13.81
N GLU A 448 -18.42 24.79 15.08
CA GLU A 448 -19.58 24.99 15.97
C GLU A 448 -20.44 26.18 15.54
N SER A 449 -19.82 27.29 15.13
CA SER A 449 -20.55 28.46 14.60
C SER A 449 -21.30 28.10 13.32
N TYR A 450 -20.70 27.25 12.47
CA TYR A 450 -21.38 26.73 11.29
C TYR A 450 -22.53 25.80 11.68
N ALA A 451 -22.33 24.87 12.60
CA ALA A 451 -23.39 23.99 13.08
C ALA A 451 -24.58 24.78 13.66
N ASP A 452 -24.32 25.83 14.44
CA ASP A 452 -25.37 26.70 14.98
C ASP A 452 -26.12 27.46 13.89
N SER A 453 -25.46 27.85 12.79
CA SER A 453 -26.10 28.53 11.65
C SER A 453 -27.06 27.63 10.86
N ILE A 454 -27.02 26.32 11.09
CA ILE A 454 -27.88 25.32 10.44
C ILE A 454 -29.11 25.00 11.31
N TRP A 455 -29.22 25.57 12.51
CA TRP A 455 -30.36 25.34 13.38
C TRP A 455 -31.67 25.86 12.76
N GLU A 456 -32.79 25.15 12.98
CA GLU A 456 -34.09 25.49 12.41
C GLU A 456 -34.49 26.96 12.66
N GLY A 457 -35.00 27.61 11.61
CA GLY A 457 -35.47 29.01 11.64
C GLY A 457 -34.45 30.06 11.19
N GLU A 458 -33.19 29.69 10.95
CA GLU A 458 -32.15 30.57 10.39
C GLU A 458 -32.00 30.35 8.86
N PRO A 459 -31.55 31.35 8.09
CA PRO A 459 -31.16 31.15 6.70
C PRO A 459 -30.00 30.16 6.60
N LEU A 460 -30.21 29.06 5.88
CA LEU A 460 -29.18 28.03 5.72
C LEU A 460 -27.95 28.54 4.95
N PRO A 461 -26.73 28.11 5.32
CA PRO A 461 -25.52 28.38 4.56
C PRO A 461 -25.61 27.89 3.11
N LYS A 462 -24.88 28.52 2.19
CA LYS A 462 -24.86 28.12 0.76
C LYS A 462 -24.28 26.73 0.50
N SER A 463 -23.49 26.23 1.43
CA SER A 463 -22.79 24.94 1.31
C SER A 463 -23.11 24.06 2.50
N TYR A 464 -23.57 22.85 2.24
CA TYR A 464 -23.74 21.80 3.22
C TYR A 464 -22.42 21.03 3.40
N ILE A 465 -21.67 21.40 4.42
CA ILE A 465 -20.46 20.68 4.84
C ILE A 465 -20.86 19.43 5.63
N ARG A 466 -20.35 18.28 5.19
CA ARG A 466 -20.63 16.94 5.71
C ARG A 466 -19.35 16.23 6.12
N ILE A 467 -19.46 15.36 7.11
CA ILE A 467 -18.41 14.41 7.50
C ILE A 467 -18.61 13.10 6.75
N ASP A 468 -17.53 12.42 6.38
CA ASP A 468 -17.59 11.06 5.84
C ASP A 468 -18.10 10.07 6.90
N VAL A 469 -19.21 9.40 6.59
CA VAL A 469 -19.90 8.50 7.52
C VAL A 469 -19.07 7.27 7.86
N ALA A 470 -18.28 6.76 6.92
CA ALA A 470 -17.43 5.59 7.15
C ALA A 470 -16.34 5.90 8.18
N HIS A 471 -15.70 7.05 8.06
CA HIS A 471 -14.71 7.55 9.01
C HIS A 471 -15.33 7.85 10.37
N PHE A 472 -16.51 8.47 10.41
CA PHE A 472 -17.22 8.74 11.66
C PHE A 472 -17.61 7.46 12.40
N LEU A 473 -18.18 6.46 11.71
CA LEU A 473 -18.52 5.17 12.31
C LEU A 473 -17.29 4.40 12.80
N LYS A 474 -16.14 4.56 12.14
CA LYS A 474 -14.89 3.92 12.56
C LYS A 474 -14.46 4.36 13.97
N ILE A 475 -14.78 5.60 14.38
CA ILE A 475 -14.53 6.10 15.73
C ILE A 475 -15.25 5.23 16.77
N TYR A 476 -16.55 4.98 16.57
CA TYR A 476 -17.35 4.14 17.46
C TYR A 476 -16.98 2.66 17.36
N CYS A 477 -16.63 2.16 16.17
CA CYS A 477 -16.12 0.81 16.00
C CYS A 477 -14.84 0.57 16.83
N ASN A 478 -13.92 1.53 16.82
CA ASN A 478 -12.69 1.49 17.60
C ASN A 478 -12.96 1.68 19.10
N TYR A 479 -13.88 2.56 19.47
CA TYR A 479 -14.26 2.78 20.87
C TYR A 479 -14.88 1.52 21.49
N LEU A 480 -15.69 0.80 20.72
CA LEU A 480 -16.38 -0.42 21.13
C LEU A 480 -15.57 -1.71 20.85
N LYS A 481 -14.28 -1.62 20.51
CA LYS A 481 -13.47 -2.77 20.07
C LYS A 481 -13.36 -3.91 21.09
N ASN A 482 -13.42 -3.57 22.38
CA ASN A 482 -13.32 -4.52 23.49
C ASN A 482 -14.70 -4.93 24.05
N ILE A 483 -15.79 -4.39 23.48
CA ILE A 483 -17.16 -4.71 23.89
C ILE A 483 -17.62 -5.97 23.13
N ARG A 484 -18.44 -6.80 23.78
CA ARG A 484 -19.00 -8.02 23.17
C ARG A 484 -19.62 -7.70 21.82
N PHE A 485 -19.30 -8.49 20.80
CA PHE A 485 -19.67 -8.25 19.41
C PHE A 485 -21.17 -7.95 19.21
N LYS A 486 -22.08 -8.68 19.88
CA LYS A 486 -23.53 -8.45 19.76
C LYS A 486 -23.95 -7.07 20.29
N ILE A 487 -23.38 -6.61 21.40
CA ILE A 487 -23.63 -5.29 21.99
C ILE A 487 -23.02 -4.20 21.10
N LYS A 488 -21.78 -4.40 20.63
CA LYS A 488 -21.12 -3.53 19.64
C LYS A 488 -22.00 -3.36 18.41
N LYS A 489 -22.51 -4.48 17.86
CA LYS A 489 -23.38 -4.48 16.69
C LYS A 489 -24.68 -3.72 16.95
N PHE A 490 -25.34 -3.95 18.08
CA PHE A 490 -26.57 -3.25 18.48
C PHE A 490 -26.36 -1.73 18.50
N PHE A 491 -25.36 -1.25 19.23
CA PHE A 491 -25.09 0.19 19.32
C PHE A 491 -24.61 0.81 18.01
N LEU A 492 -23.77 0.12 17.23
CA LEU A 492 -23.37 0.63 15.91
C LEU A 492 -24.55 0.73 14.95
N ALA A 493 -25.51 -0.20 15.03
CA ALA A 493 -26.71 -0.15 14.21
C ALA A 493 -27.64 0.99 14.67
N ALA A 494 -27.80 1.20 15.97
CA ALA A 494 -28.58 2.32 16.53
C ALA A 494 -27.94 3.69 16.18
N ILE A 495 -26.62 3.81 16.26
CA ILE A 495 -25.88 5.00 15.80
C ILE A 495 -26.04 5.18 14.28
N GLY A 496 -26.01 4.09 13.51
CA GLY A 496 -26.31 4.12 12.08
C GLY A 496 -27.71 4.66 11.77
N LYS A 497 -28.72 4.30 12.58
CA LYS A 497 -30.06 4.88 12.50
C LYS A 497 -30.06 6.38 12.82
N LEU A 498 -29.36 6.78 13.88
CA LEU A 498 -29.23 8.18 14.25
C LEU A 498 -28.55 9.02 13.14
N ILE A 499 -27.57 8.45 12.44
CA ILE A 499 -26.91 9.08 11.29
C ILE A 499 -27.89 9.28 10.13
N LEU A 500 -28.78 8.32 9.88
CA LEU A 500 -29.73 8.36 8.76
C LEU A 500 -31.02 9.14 9.06
N ALA A 501 -31.25 9.53 10.32
CA ALA A 501 -32.42 10.30 10.72
C ALA A 501 -32.53 11.58 9.88
N GLN A 502 -33.73 11.87 9.36
CA GLN A 502 -33.92 12.95 8.37
C GLN A 502 -34.64 14.19 8.94
N ASN A 503 -34.99 14.16 10.22
CA ASN A 503 -35.62 15.26 10.94
C ASN A 503 -35.28 15.17 12.44
N LEU A 504 -35.49 16.30 13.15
CA LEU A 504 -35.16 16.40 14.57
C LEU A 504 -35.99 15.48 15.46
N GLU A 505 -37.26 15.23 15.11
CA GLU A 505 -38.18 14.40 15.90
C GLU A 505 -37.71 12.94 15.91
N GLU A 506 -37.46 12.37 14.72
CA GLU A 506 -36.91 11.02 14.56
C GLU A 506 -35.55 10.89 15.27
N ALA A 507 -34.67 11.88 15.10
CA ALA A 507 -33.37 11.90 15.75
C ALA A 507 -33.47 11.94 17.28
N GLU A 508 -34.42 12.73 17.82
CA GLU A 508 -34.69 12.83 19.25
C GLU A 508 -35.13 11.49 19.82
N GLU A 509 -36.06 10.81 19.16
CA GLU A 509 -36.56 9.50 19.60
C GLU A 509 -35.45 8.44 19.64
N ILE A 510 -34.64 8.36 18.56
CA ILE A 510 -33.53 7.40 18.48
C ILE A 510 -32.48 7.73 19.53
N LEU A 511 -32.09 9.00 19.66
CA LEU A 511 -31.06 9.43 20.62
C LEU A 511 -31.51 9.18 22.06
N PHE A 512 -32.76 9.51 22.39
CA PHE A 512 -33.34 9.24 23.69
C PHE A 512 -33.33 7.74 24.01
N ALA A 513 -33.74 6.91 23.05
CA ALA A 513 -33.73 5.46 23.23
C ALA A 513 -32.31 4.91 23.45
N ILE A 514 -31.31 5.40 22.69
CA ILE A 514 -29.90 5.03 22.88
C ILE A 514 -29.44 5.40 24.30
N PHE A 515 -29.75 6.61 24.78
CA PHE A 515 -29.34 7.05 26.12
C PHE A 515 -30.01 6.23 27.22
N VAL A 516 -31.33 6.01 27.16
CA VAL A 516 -32.03 5.19 28.16
C VAL A 516 -31.46 3.78 28.20
N THR A 517 -31.25 3.13 27.05
CA THR A 517 -30.68 1.78 26.99
C THR A 517 -29.23 1.71 27.46
N ALA A 518 -28.42 2.75 27.23
CA ALA A 518 -27.01 2.76 27.65
C ALA A 518 -26.82 3.17 29.13
N LEU A 519 -27.74 3.96 29.71
CA LEU A 519 -27.62 4.50 31.07
C LEU A 519 -28.35 3.67 32.13
N SER A 520 -29.30 2.80 31.75
CA SER A 520 -30.03 1.95 32.71
C SER A 520 -29.24 0.71 33.06
N ASP A 521 -29.02 0.43 34.35
CA ASP A 521 -28.31 -0.76 34.83
C ASP A 521 -29.22 -2.01 34.90
N THR A 522 -30.53 -1.81 34.95
CA THR A 522 -31.58 -2.83 34.96
C THR A 522 -32.58 -2.65 33.80
N GLU A 523 -33.25 -3.73 33.40
CA GLU A 523 -34.28 -3.74 32.36
C GLU A 523 -35.40 -4.74 32.71
N GLY A 524 -36.42 -4.85 31.86
CA GLY A 524 -37.54 -5.76 32.06
C GLY A 524 -38.73 -5.12 32.77
N LYS A 525 -39.33 -5.81 33.73
CA LYS A 525 -40.53 -5.32 34.44
C LYS A 525 -40.19 -4.61 35.75
N ALA A 526 -40.89 -3.52 36.04
CA ALA A 526 -40.86 -2.83 37.32
C ALA A 526 -41.70 -3.58 38.38
N ILE A 527 -41.63 -3.11 39.62
CA ILE A 527 -42.31 -3.72 40.79
C ILE A 527 -43.84 -3.79 40.60
N ASP A 528 -44.42 -2.82 39.89
CA ASP A 528 -45.85 -2.75 39.58
C ASP A 528 -46.29 -3.65 38.40
N GLY A 529 -45.34 -4.39 37.80
CA GLY A 529 -45.57 -5.26 36.66
C GLY A 529 -45.56 -4.56 35.29
N SER A 530 -45.41 -3.23 35.26
CA SER A 530 -45.22 -2.46 34.02
C SER A 530 -43.83 -2.68 33.44
N TYR A 531 -43.63 -2.40 32.14
CA TYR A 531 -42.30 -2.45 31.53
C TYR A 531 -41.51 -1.20 31.89
N THR A 532 -40.26 -1.39 32.33
CA THR A 532 -39.33 -0.28 32.58
C THR A 532 -39.11 0.55 31.32
N SER A 533 -38.75 1.83 31.50
CA SER A 533 -38.39 2.71 30.38
C SER A 533 -37.29 2.10 29.49
N CYS A 534 -36.32 1.41 30.09
CA CYS A 534 -35.27 0.70 29.35
C CYS A 534 -35.84 -0.38 28.43
N GLU A 535 -36.73 -1.24 28.92
CA GLU A 535 -37.32 -2.31 28.12
C GLU A 535 -38.11 -1.77 26.93
N ILE A 536 -38.91 -0.72 27.15
CA ILE A 536 -39.74 -0.09 26.11
C ILE A 536 -38.84 0.50 25.00
N HIS A 537 -37.83 1.30 25.37
CA HIS A 537 -37.00 2.01 24.40
C HIS A 537 -36.00 1.08 23.69
N LYS A 538 -35.49 0.07 24.38
CA LYS A 538 -34.72 -1.00 23.76
C LYS A 538 -35.57 -1.77 22.75
N GLY A 539 -36.82 -2.07 23.09
CA GLY A 539 -37.79 -2.68 22.18
C GLY A 539 -38.02 -1.86 20.92
N LYS A 540 -38.19 -0.53 21.06
CA LYS A 540 -38.28 0.40 19.92
C LYS A 540 -37.04 0.37 19.04
N LEU A 541 -35.84 0.42 19.62
CA LEU A 541 -34.59 0.29 18.85
C LEU A 541 -34.55 -1.04 18.12
N VAL A 542 -34.86 -2.16 18.77
CA VAL A 542 -34.88 -3.48 18.10
C VAL A 542 -35.85 -3.49 16.93
N GLN A 543 -37.07 -2.94 17.08
CA GLN A 543 -38.06 -2.84 16.00
C GLN A 543 -37.53 -2.02 14.82
N LEU A 544 -36.96 -0.84 15.08
CA LEU A 544 -36.33 0.01 14.06
C LEU A 544 -35.17 -0.70 13.35
N LEU A 545 -34.46 -1.59 14.05
CA LEU A 545 -33.37 -2.38 13.49
C LEU A 545 -33.84 -3.61 12.69
N THR A 546 -35.05 -4.13 12.92
CA THR A 546 -35.60 -5.29 12.22
C THR A 546 -36.34 -4.95 10.92
N HIS A 547 -36.87 -3.73 10.79
CA HIS A 547 -37.69 -3.35 9.63
C HIS A 547 -36.92 -2.76 8.44
N ASP A 548 -35.63 -2.46 8.60
CA ASP A 548 -34.82 -1.81 7.57
C ASP A 548 -33.61 -2.64 7.12
N SER A 549 -33.32 -2.60 5.82
CA SER A 549 -32.19 -3.25 5.17
C SER A 549 -30.84 -2.58 5.53
N LEU A 550 -30.39 -2.79 6.77
CA LEU A 550 -29.17 -2.24 7.39
C LEU A 550 -27.82 -2.81 6.87
N SER A 551 -27.79 -3.35 5.66
CA SER A 551 -26.61 -4.06 5.11
C SER A 551 -25.29 -3.27 5.15
N PRO A 552 -25.24 -1.92 5.00
CA PRO A 552 -23.97 -1.19 5.03
C PRO A 552 -23.36 -1.05 6.43
N PHE A 553 -24.19 -0.87 7.47
CA PHE A 553 -23.72 -0.57 8.85
C PHE A 553 -23.28 -1.84 9.59
N GLU A 554 -23.88 -2.99 9.28
CA GLU A 554 -23.49 -4.28 9.84
C GLU A 554 -22.08 -4.73 9.41
N ASN A 555 -21.65 -4.33 8.21
CA ASN A 555 -20.31 -4.62 7.70
C ASN A 555 -19.20 -3.94 8.53
N TYR A 556 -19.47 -2.80 9.17
CA TYR A 556 -18.50 -2.12 10.03
C TYR A 556 -18.25 -2.85 11.35
N ALA A 557 -19.26 -3.55 11.88
CA ALA A 557 -19.09 -4.38 13.08
C ALA A 557 -18.13 -5.56 12.82
N ASN A 558 -18.16 -6.10 11.59
CA ASN A 558 -17.39 -7.25 11.09
C ASN A 558 -15.98 -6.91 10.59
N ALA A 559 -15.66 -5.62 10.35
CA ALA A 559 -14.37 -5.22 9.81
C ALA A 559 -13.29 -5.21 10.89
N ASP A 560 -12.28 -6.09 10.75
CA ASP A 560 -11.07 -6.07 11.58
C ASP A 560 -10.43 -4.69 11.55
N THR A 561 -10.35 -4.05 12.71
CA THR A 561 -9.63 -2.79 12.88
C THR A 561 -8.14 -3.12 12.91
N GLU A 562 -7.49 -3.12 11.74
CA GLU A 562 -6.05 -2.85 11.69
C GLU A 562 -5.78 -1.59 12.53
N ASN A 563 -4.73 -1.62 13.34
CA ASN A 563 -4.36 -0.58 14.31
C ASN A 563 -4.12 0.79 13.64
N LEU A 564 -5.19 1.48 13.28
CA LEU A 564 -5.23 2.91 13.05
C LEU A 564 -5.28 3.58 14.43
N VAL A 565 -4.19 4.26 14.78
CA VAL A 565 -4.23 5.29 15.81
C VAL A 565 -5.05 6.43 15.21
N LEU A 566 -6.37 6.36 15.34
CA LEU A 566 -7.18 7.58 15.40
C LEU A 566 -6.89 8.13 16.79
N GLN A 567 -5.85 8.96 16.91
CA GLN A 567 -5.88 9.93 17.99
C GLN A 567 -7.09 10.80 17.66
N GLU A 568 -8.10 10.76 18.52
CA GLU A 568 -8.93 11.95 18.68
C GLU A 568 -7.92 13.08 18.83
N ASP A 569 -7.89 14.03 17.90
CA ASP A 569 -7.33 15.34 18.21
C ASP A 569 -8.04 15.72 19.50
N ILE A 570 -7.34 15.58 20.62
CA ILE A 570 -7.88 15.91 21.93
C ILE A 570 -8.25 17.35 21.77
N CYS A 571 -9.56 17.61 21.61
CA CYS A 571 -10.12 18.93 21.72
C CYS A 571 -9.79 19.29 23.16
N SER A 572 -8.64 19.95 23.35
CA SER A 572 -8.07 20.27 24.65
C SER A 572 -9.19 20.79 25.51
N GLU A 573 -9.36 20.20 26.69
CA GLU A 573 -10.28 20.64 27.75
C GLU A 573 -10.13 22.15 27.91
N SER A 574 -10.98 22.87 27.19
CA SER A 574 -11.02 24.32 27.18
C SER A 574 -12.49 24.66 27.10
N THR A 575 -13.14 24.56 28.26
CA THR A 575 -14.40 25.24 28.61
C THR A 575 -15.17 25.73 27.38
N VAL A 576 -15.68 24.79 26.59
CA VAL A 576 -16.28 25.09 25.30
C VAL A 576 -17.68 25.61 25.60
N HIS A 577 -17.95 26.85 25.19
CA HIS A 577 -19.30 27.38 25.08
C HIS A 577 -20.16 26.34 24.34
N GLU A 578 -21.13 25.74 25.03
CA GLU A 578 -22.03 24.74 24.44
C GLU A 578 -22.79 25.37 23.27
N ASN A 579 -22.80 24.67 22.12
CA ASN A 579 -23.56 25.11 20.95
C ASN A 579 -25.00 24.54 21.01
N ARG A 580 -25.91 25.03 20.15
CA ARG A 580 -27.35 24.72 20.23
C ARG A 580 -27.62 23.22 20.14
N TRP A 581 -26.88 22.52 19.28
CA TRP A 581 -26.99 21.07 19.10
C TRP A 581 -26.56 20.26 20.32
N GLN A 582 -25.46 20.65 20.96
CA GLN A 582 -25.01 20.02 22.19
C GLN A 582 -26.00 20.27 23.33
N LYS A 583 -26.55 21.48 23.43
CA LYS A 583 -27.58 21.83 24.42
C LYS A 583 -28.87 21.02 24.21
N TRP A 584 -29.31 20.85 22.97
CA TRP A 584 -30.46 20.00 22.63
C TRP A 584 -30.23 18.55 23.06
N ALA A 585 -29.07 17.97 22.72
CA ALA A 585 -28.73 16.62 23.16
C ALA A 585 -28.58 16.50 24.69
N GLN A 586 -28.07 17.54 25.36
CA GLN A 586 -27.96 17.57 26.82
C GLN A 586 -29.34 17.51 27.49
N ASN A 587 -30.33 18.22 26.95
CA ASN A 587 -31.70 18.15 27.46
C ASN A 587 -32.28 16.72 27.33
N ILE A 588 -32.01 16.05 26.21
CA ILE A 588 -32.43 14.64 25.99
C ILE A 588 -31.71 13.71 26.96
N TYR A 589 -30.42 13.92 27.19
CA TYR A 589 -29.62 13.15 28.16
C TYR A 589 -30.16 13.30 29.58
N VAL A 590 -30.45 14.54 30.02
CA VAL A 590 -31.04 14.80 31.35
C VAL A 590 -32.42 14.16 31.49
N ARG A 591 -33.25 14.22 30.44
CA ARG A 591 -34.53 13.52 30.40
C ARG A 591 -34.33 12.01 30.55
N ALA A 592 -33.35 11.42 29.86
CA ALA A 592 -33.05 9.99 29.94
C ALA A 592 -32.58 9.58 31.35
N CYS A 593 -31.71 10.39 31.98
CA CYS A 593 -31.29 10.16 33.38
C CYS A 593 -32.46 10.20 34.36
N SER A 594 -33.44 11.09 34.11
CA SER A 594 -34.64 11.20 34.95
C SER A 594 -35.55 9.97 34.84
N SER A 595 -35.41 9.18 33.77
CA SER A 595 -36.16 7.93 33.54
C SER A 595 -35.49 6.69 34.14
N LEU A 596 -34.41 6.82 34.91
CA LEU A 596 -33.67 5.70 35.51
C LEU A 596 -34.25 5.19 36.84
N ASN A 597 -35.35 5.78 37.33
CA ASN A 597 -35.91 5.45 38.64
C ASN A 597 -36.66 4.10 38.68
N ASP A 598 -36.87 3.47 37.52
CA ASP A 598 -37.63 2.22 37.39
C ASP A 598 -36.68 1.02 37.44
N ASN A 599 -36.48 0.45 38.63
CA ASN A 599 -35.67 -0.76 38.79
C ASN A 599 -36.35 -1.96 38.11
N GLY A 600 -35.66 -2.55 37.13
CA GLY A 600 -36.11 -3.73 36.41
C GLY A 600 -35.86 -5.05 37.13
N ASP A 601 -36.58 -6.09 36.73
CA ASP A 601 -36.48 -7.45 37.25
C ASP A 601 -35.19 -8.20 36.84
N ARG A 602 -34.39 -7.63 35.92
CA ARG A 602 -33.10 -8.20 35.49
C ARG A 602 -32.07 -7.13 35.14
N GLN A 603 -30.80 -7.55 35.06
CA GLN A 603 -29.70 -6.69 34.62
C GLN A 603 -29.77 -6.37 33.13
N ASN A 604 -29.44 -5.13 32.76
CA ASN A 604 -29.35 -4.72 31.37
C ASN A 604 -27.96 -5.05 30.78
N ALA A 605 -27.91 -6.02 29.87
CA ALA A 605 -26.68 -6.38 29.17
C ALA A 605 -26.09 -5.27 28.28
N HIS A 606 -26.86 -4.22 27.97
CA HIS A 606 -26.44 -3.08 27.15
C HIS A 606 -26.04 -1.86 27.98
N TYR A 607 -25.99 -1.97 29.31
CA TYR A 607 -25.52 -0.89 30.19
C TYR A 607 -24.08 -0.48 29.80
N LEU A 608 -23.94 0.73 29.27
CA LEU A 608 -22.68 1.28 28.77
C LEU A 608 -22.69 2.83 28.85
N PRO A 609 -22.72 3.42 30.06
CA PRO A 609 -22.88 4.86 30.25
C PRO A 609 -21.76 5.70 29.59
N GLN A 610 -20.58 5.12 29.45
CA GLN A 610 -19.44 5.76 28.77
C GLN A 610 -19.73 6.03 27.29
N LEU A 611 -20.50 5.16 26.62
CA LEU A 611 -20.91 5.36 25.24
C LEU A 611 -21.89 6.54 25.12
N ALA A 612 -22.85 6.65 26.05
CA ALA A 612 -23.79 7.78 26.07
C ALA A 612 -23.05 9.12 26.19
N ASN A 613 -22.08 9.21 27.11
CA ASN A 613 -21.24 10.39 27.27
C ASN A 613 -20.44 10.73 26.01
N LYS A 614 -19.90 9.71 25.33
CA LYS A 614 -19.16 9.91 24.08
C LYS A 614 -20.06 10.42 22.95
N ILE A 615 -21.27 9.87 22.81
CA ILE A 615 -22.24 10.34 21.81
C ILE A 615 -22.58 11.80 22.08
N LEU A 616 -22.92 12.14 23.32
CA LEU A 616 -23.23 13.50 23.77
C LEU A 616 -22.13 14.51 23.40
N GLN A 617 -20.85 14.16 23.58
CA GLN A 617 -19.71 15.01 23.19
C GLN A 617 -19.63 15.30 21.69
N HIS A 618 -20.08 14.37 20.84
CA HIS A 618 -20.08 14.53 19.38
C HIS A 618 -21.34 15.24 18.84
N MET A 619 -22.38 15.43 19.67
CA MET A 619 -23.64 16.07 19.24
C MET A 619 -23.45 17.53 18.85
N LYS A 620 -22.40 18.20 19.31
CA LYS A 620 -22.05 19.56 18.84
C LYS A 620 -21.86 19.67 17.32
N TRP A 621 -21.55 18.57 16.64
CA TRP A 621 -21.37 18.50 15.19
C TRP A 621 -22.44 17.64 14.50
N PHE A 622 -23.55 17.34 15.19
CA PHE A 622 -24.61 16.47 14.69
C PHE A 622 -25.03 16.73 13.24
N PRO A 623 -25.36 17.98 12.82
CA PRO A 623 -25.82 18.24 11.46
C PRO A 623 -24.79 17.93 10.37
N LEU A 624 -23.50 17.79 10.72
CA LEU A 624 -22.43 17.49 9.76
C LEU A 624 -22.30 15.98 9.50
N TRP A 625 -22.47 15.14 10.53
CA TRP A 625 -22.28 13.69 10.41
C TRP A 625 -23.59 12.90 10.26
N SER A 626 -24.75 13.53 10.41
CA SER A 626 -26.07 12.93 10.14
C SER A 626 -26.76 13.54 8.91
N ASP A 627 -27.87 12.93 8.49
CA ASP A 627 -28.76 13.39 7.42
C ASP A 627 -29.89 14.30 7.92
N VAL A 628 -29.86 14.71 9.19
CA VAL A 628 -30.97 15.41 9.87
C VAL A 628 -31.38 16.71 9.19
N MET A 629 -30.44 17.38 8.52
CA MET A 629 -30.67 18.66 7.84
C MET A 629 -30.81 18.52 6.32
N ARG A 630 -30.69 17.31 5.77
CA ARG A 630 -30.67 17.07 4.32
C ARG A 630 -31.96 17.52 3.63
N ASN A 631 -33.11 17.34 4.29
CA ASN A 631 -34.39 17.79 3.76
C ASN A 631 -34.51 19.32 3.77
N ALA A 632 -33.94 20.00 4.78
CA ALA A 632 -33.94 21.46 4.87
C ALA A 632 -33.04 22.11 3.80
N PHE A 633 -31.90 21.48 3.48
CA PHE A 633 -31.03 21.91 2.39
C PHE A 633 -31.58 21.57 1.00
N GLU A 634 -32.57 20.68 0.88
CA GLU A 634 -33.13 20.16 -0.38
C GLU A 634 -32.14 19.34 -1.25
N TYR A 635 -30.88 19.23 -0.83
CA TYR A 635 -29.83 18.46 -1.47
C TYR A 635 -28.94 17.78 -0.43
N GLY A 636 -28.12 16.83 -0.88
CA GLY A 636 -27.19 16.08 -0.03
C GLY A 636 -27.31 14.58 -0.22
N ARG A 637 -26.17 13.89 -0.15
CA ARG A 637 -26.07 12.44 -0.32
C ARG A 637 -26.46 11.69 0.95
N ILE A 638 -27.06 10.51 0.77
CA ILE A 638 -27.43 9.58 1.85
C ILE A 638 -26.74 8.22 1.59
N PRO A 639 -25.81 7.79 2.45
CA PRO A 639 -25.03 8.61 3.39
C PRO A 639 -23.98 9.47 2.65
N SER A 640 -23.47 10.49 3.32
CA SER A 640 -22.31 11.28 2.87
C SER A 640 -21.04 10.41 2.82
N SER A 641 -20.27 10.52 1.72
CA SER A 641 -19.03 9.74 1.52
C SER A 641 -17.93 10.46 0.73
N SER A 642 -16.68 10.34 1.23
CA SER A 642 -15.42 10.79 0.62
C SER A 642 -14.77 9.76 -0.32
N ALA A 643 -15.41 8.61 -0.57
CA ALA A 643 -14.87 7.49 -1.35
C ALA A 643 -14.40 7.84 -2.79
N SER A 644 -14.85 8.97 -3.35
CA SER A 644 -14.35 9.47 -4.64
C SER A 644 -12.90 9.95 -4.58
N VAL A 645 -12.48 10.60 -3.50
CA VAL A 645 -11.09 11.05 -3.33
C VAL A 645 -10.19 9.86 -3.01
N GLU A 646 -10.65 8.91 -2.21
CA GLU A 646 -9.89 7.68 -1.95
C GLU A 646 -9.68 6.84 -3.23
N ALA A 647 -10.71 6.75 -4.07
CA ALA A 647 -10.57 6.15 -5.38
C ALA A 647 -9.54 6.91 -6.25
N GLU A 648 -9.52 8.24 -6.18
CA GLU A 648 -8.53 9.07 -6.87
C GLU A 648 -7.11 8.77 -6.42
N PHE A 649 -6.87 8.67 -5.12
CA PHE A 649 -5.55 8.31 -4.58
C PHE A 649 -5.13 6.89 -4.96
N SER A 650 -6.09 5.96 -5.00
CA SER A 650 -5.83 4.60 -5.47
C SER A 650 -5.41 4.60 -6.94
N VAL A 651 -6.11 5.35 -7.80
CA VAL A 651 -5.76 5.52 -9.23
C VAL A 651 -4.36 6.12 -9.39
N ILE A 652 -4.04 7.19 -8.65
CA ILE A 652 -2.72 7.81 -8.69
C ILE A 652 -1.62 6.81 -8.28
N LYS A 653 -1.83 6.04 -7.20
CA LYS A 653 -0.83 5.10 -6.67
C LYS A 653 -0.65 3.85 -7.55
N SER A 654 -1.75 3.28 -8.04
CA SER A 654 -1.77 1.99 -8.75
C SER A 654 -1.65 2.12 -10.27
N GLN A 655 -2.27 3.13 -10.88
CA GLN A 655 -2.32 3.29 -12.33
C GLN A 655 -1.25 4.27 -12.81
N LEU A 656 -1.22 5.49 -12.26
CA LEU A 656 -0.26 6.51 -12.71
C LEU A 656 1.18 6.18 -12.27
N PHE A 657 1.36 5.67 -11.06
CA PHE A 657 2.68 5.37 -10.48
C PHE A 657 2.91 3.90 -10.12
N GLY A 658 2.09 2.96 -10.64
CA GLY A 658 2.18 1.54 -10.27
C GLY A 658 3.54 0.88 -10.55
N ASN A 659 4.25 1.35 -11.57
CA ASN A 659 5.58 0.86 -11.96
C ASN A 659 6.73 1.70 -11.39
N VAL A 660 6.44 2.74 -10.61
CA VAL A 660 7.42 3.63 -10.02
C VAL A 660 7.49 3.41 -8.51
N THR A 661 8.69 3.36 -7.96
CA THR A 661 8.86 3.30 -6.50
C THR A 661 8.47 4.64 -5.87
N LEU A 662 7.31 4.69 -5.23
CA LEU A 662 6.90 5.78 -4.34
C LEU A 662 7.64 5.69 -2.99
N PRO A 663 7.89 6.82 -2.30
CA PRO A 663 7.55 8.20 -2.68
C PRO A 663 8.44 8.75 -3.82
N ILE A 664 7.95 9.72 -4.60
CA ILE A 664 8.66 10.36 -5.74
C ILE A 664 8.98 11.85 -5.48
N ARG A 665 9.88 12.44 -6.27
CA ARG A 665 10.23 13.87 -6.20
C ARG A 665 9.02 14.76 -6.54
N ALA A 666 8.87 15.87 -5.82
CA ALA A 666 7.68 16.73 -5.87
C ALA A 666 7.36 17.29 -7.28
N ASP A 667 8.35 17.80 -8.00
CA ASP A 667 8.16 18.35 -9.35
C ASP A 667 7.83 17.28 -10.39
N LEU A 668 8.54 16.15 -10.37
CA LEU A 668 8.23 15.01 -11.24
C LEU A 668 6.81 14.49 -11.01
N PHE A 669 6.34 14.49 -9.76
CA PHE A 669 4.96 14.17 -9.46
C PHE A 669 3.99 15.16 -10.10
N VAL A 670 4.17 16.47 -9.86
CA VAL A 670 3.27 17.51 -10.37
C VAL A 670 3.21 17.48 -11.90
N PHE A 671 4.35 17.33 -12.58
CA PHE A 671 4.39 17.30 -14.04
C PHE A 671 3.61 16.10 -14.60
N LYS A 672 3.89 14.90 -14.10
CA LYS A 672 3.16 13.69 -14.51
C LYS A 672 1.68 13.76 -14.17
N HIS A 673 1.34 14.29 -13.00
CA HIS A 673 -0.03 14.40 -12.57
C HIS A 673 -0.81 15.40 -13.43
N ILE A 674 -0.22 16.55 -13.79
CA ILE A 674 -0.85 17.51 -14.72
C ILE A 674 -1.17 16.85 -16.07
N GLU A 675 -0.23 16.12 -16.68
CA GLU A 675 -0.48 15.45 -17.96
C GLU A 675 -1.55 14.36 -17.84
N PHE A 676 -1.52 13.59 -16.74
CA PHE A 676 -2.55 12.59 -16.45
C PHE A 676 -3.94 13.22 -16.32
N LEU A 677 -4.05 14.33 -15.59
CA LEU A 677 -5.30 15.07 -15.42
C LEU A 677 -5.84 15.58 -16.75
N LYS A 678 -4.96 16.13 -17.59
CA LYS A 678 -5.31 16.62 -18.93
C LYS A 678 -5.93 15.52 -19.79
N GLY A 679 -5.31 14.34 -19.86
CA GLY A 679 -5.84 13.21 -20.61
C GLY A 679 -7.16 12.68 -20.03
N ARG A 680 -7.26 12.57 -18.70
CA ARG A 680 -8.46 12.03 -18.06
C ARG A 680 -9.69 12.92 -18.24
N LEU A 681 -9.53 14.24 -18.18
CA LEU A 681 -10.67 15.15 -18.37
C LEU A 681 -11.17 15.17 -19.82
N GLN A 682 -10.35 14.79 -20.81
CA GLN A 682 -10.78 14.61 -22.20
C GLN A 682 -11.72 13.42 -22.37
N LEU A 683 -11.71 12.47 -21.44
CA LEU A 683 -12.57 11.28 -21.45
C LEU A 683 -13.93 11.52 -20.80
N LEU A 684 -14.18 12.72 -20.25
CA LEU A 684 -15.49 13.05 -19.72
C LEU A 684 -16.49 13.19 -20.88
N PRO A 685 -17.71 12.63 -20.76
CA PRO A 685 -18.72 12.82 -21.77
C PRO A 685 -18.94 14.32 -21.97
N ASN A 686 -18.83 14.79 -23.21
CA ASN A 686 -19.09 16.18 -23.57
C ASN A 686 -20.52 16.54 -23.16
N SER A 687 -20.71 17.09 -21.97
CA SER A 687 -21.89 17.90 -21.67
C SER A 687 -21.66 19.24 -22.36
N SER A 688 -21.99 19.27 -23.65
CA SER A 688 -22.17 20.49 -24.46
C SER A 688 -21.00 21.48 -24.42
N ALA A 689 -19.87 21.09 -25.01
CA ALA A 689 -18.94 22.05 -25.61
C ALA A 689 -19.05 21.96 -27.13
N THR A 690 -20.01 22.67 -27.70
CA THR A 690 -19.91 23.15 -29.08
C THR A 690 -18.72 24.10 -29.15
N HIS A 691 -17.52 23.55 -29.32
CA HIS A 691 -16.39 24.33 -29.77
C HIS A 691 -16.64 24.67 -31.24
N ASN A 692 -17.12 25.88 -31.51
CA ASN A 692 -16.92 26.52 -32.79
C ASN A 692 -15.41 26.56 -33.05
N SER A 693 -14.99 25.81 -34.06
CA SER A 693 -13.60 25.55 -34.43
C SER A 693 -12.92 26.72 -35.16
N GLU A 694 -13.24 27.97 -34.83
CA GLU A 694 -12.72 29.14 -35.56
C GLU A 694 -11.78 30.05 -34.75
N ASP A 695 -11.69 29.93 -33.42
CA ASP A 695 -10.90 30.88 -32.60
C ASP A 695 -9.44 30.48 -32.34
N GLN A 696 -8.93 29.39 -32.91
CA GLN A 696 -7.51 29.01 -32.72
C GLN A 696 -6.52 29.80 -33.61
N ASN A 697 -6.98 30.66 -34.52
CA ASN A 697 -6.11 31.38 -35.47
C ASN A 697 -6.08 32.92 -35.33
N ARG A 698 -6.60 33.50 -34.25
CA ARG A 698 -6.57 34.97 -34.06
C ARG A 698 -6.20 35.43 -32.65
N ILE A 699 -5.02 35.07 -32.16
CA ILE A 699 -4.30 35.92 -31.18
C ILE A 699 -2.79 35.84 -31.46
N GLN A 700 -2.38 36.40 -32.61
CA GLN A 700 -1.17 37.20 -32.66
C GLN A 700 -1.66 38.65 -32.72
N ASP A 701 -1.77 39.30 -31.57
CA ASP A 701 -1.51 40.74 -31.56
C ASP A 701 -1.12 41.24 -30.16
N ASN A 702 -0.21 42.21 -30.20
CA ASN A 702 0.43 42.84 -29.06
C ASN A 702 -0.59 43.61 -28.21
N GLY A 703 -0.79 43.17 -26.97
CA GLY A 703 -1.45 43.95 -25.93
C GLY A 703 -0.65 43.85 -24.65
N THR A 704 0.15 44.87 -24.36
CA THR A 704 0.78 45.11 -23.05
C THR A 704 -0.31 45.20 -21.99
N LEU A 705 -0.55 44.09 -21.30
CA LEU A 705 -1.26 44.10 -20.02
C LEU A 705 -0.19 44.37 -18.95
N GLU A 706 -0.19 45.60 -18.45
CA GLU A 706 0.64 46.03 -17.33
C GLU A 706 0.50 45.06 -16.14
N GLU A 707 1.66 44.58 -15.68
CA GLU A 707 1.79 43.78 -14.47
C GLU A 707 1.33 44.60 -13.26
N ILE A 708 0.13 44.32 -12.73
CA ILE A 708 -0.17 44.68 -11.35
C ILE A 708 0.51 43.65 -10.45
N GLY A 709 1.77 43.91 -10.11
CA GLY A 709 2.45 43.25 -9.00
C GLY A 709 1.79 43.62 -7.68
N GLN A 710 0.76 42.88 -7.25
CA GLN A 710 0.25 42.99 -5.90
C GLN A 710 1.08 42.10 -4.96
N ASN A 711 2.01 42.75 -4.28
CA ASN A 711 2.49 42.32 -2.98
C ASN A 711 1.34 42.53 -1.99
N THR A 712 0.39 41.59 -1.90
CA THR A 712 -0.71 41.69 -0.95
C THR A 712 -0.20 41.41 0.46
N ASP A 713 -0.12 42.46 1.28
CA ASP A 713 0.06 42.39 2.72
C ASP A 713 -1.17 41.69 3.34
N TRP A 714 -0.98 40.42 3.72
CA TRP A 714 -2.03 39.54 4.23
C TRP A 714 -2.56 39.92 5.63
N ASN A 715 -1.97 40.92 6.29
CA ASN A 715 -2.44 41.38 7.60
C ASN A 715 -3.75 42.20 7.52
N GLY A 716 -4.11 42.75 6.35
CA GLY A 716 -5.29 43.60 6.20
C GLY A 716 -6.64 42.88 6.07
N ILE A 717 -6.67 41.61 5.68
CA ILE A 717 -7.92 40.90 5.32
C ILE A 717 -8.66 40.34 6.55
N ILE A 718 -7.98 40.20 7.70
CA ILE A 718 -8.58 39.65 8.94
C ILE A 718 -9.57 40.65 9.60
N ALA A 719 -9.60 41.92 9.18
CA ALA A 719 -10.31 42.98 9.90
C ALA A 719 -11.74 43.33 9.41
N SER A 720 -12.28 42.71 8.36
CA SER A 720 -13.52 43.20 7.70
C SER A 720 -14.76 42.29 7.86
N GLY A 721 -15.09 41.92 9.10
CA GLY A 721 -16.37 41.25 9.43
C GLY A 721 -17.35 42.18 10.16
N LEU A 722 -18.40 42.63 9.45
CA LEU A 722 -19.60 43.36 9.88
C LEU A 722 -19.42 44.45 10.97
N VAL A 723 -19.30 45.71 10.55
CA VAL A 723 -19.36 46.88 11.45
C VAL A 723 -20.83 47.20 11.75
N VAL A 724 -21.33 46.78 12.91
CA VAL A 724 -22.54 47.39 13.50
C VAL A 724 -22.10 48.71 14.14
N THR A 725 -22.43 49.84 13.52
CA THR A 725 -22.10 51.17 14.04
C THR A 725 -23.11 51.58 15.12
N CYS A 726 -22.59 52.03 16.27
CA CYS A 726 -23.38 52.63 17.34
C CYS A 726 -24.25 53.79 16.79
N PRO A 727 -25.55 53.89 17.12
CA PRO A 727 -26.45 54.92 16.59
C PRO A 727 -25.93 56.36 16.78
N ALA A 728 -25.34 56.67 17.94
CA ALA A 728 -24.74 57.99 18.19
C ALA A 728 -23.52 58.24 17.29
N CYS A 729 -22.67 57.23 17.07
CA CYS A 729 -21.54 57.36 16.16
C CYS A 729 -22.00 57.47 14.69
N SER A 730 -23.08 56.79 14.31
CA SER A 730 -23.70 56.88 12.98
C SER A 730 -24.29 58.27 12.71
N ASN A 731 -24.69 58.98 13.77
CA ASN A 731 -25.17 60.36 13.72
C ASN A 731 -24.05 61.42 13.86
N ASN A 732 -22.77 61.03 13.81
CA ASN A 732 -21.61 61.91 14.02
C ASN A 732 -21.51 62.55 15.42
N ASP A 733 -22.24 62.06 16.41
CA ASP A 733 -22.10 62.52 17.79
C ASP A 733 -20.76 62.02 18.37
N SER A 734 -19.96 62.96 18.86
CA SER A 734 -18.65 62.67 19.46
C SER A 734 -18.82 62.35 20.95
N PRO A 735 -18.21 61.28 21.47
CA PRO A 735 -18.33 60.95 22.89
C PRO A 735 -17.77 62.07 23.76
N SER A 736 -18.53 62.49 24.77
CA SER A 736 -18.26 63.65 25.65
C SER A 736 -16.97 63.58 26.48
N GLY A 737 -16.18 62.51 26.36
CA GLY A 737 -14.95 62.27 27.12
C GLY A 737 -15.17 61.73 28.53
N ALA A 738 -16.43 61.65 28.98
CA ALA A 738 -16.80 61.14 30.31
C ALA A 738 -16.47 59.65 30.53
N HIS A 739 -16.47 58.84 29.47
CA HIS A 739 -16.14 57.42 29.53
C HIS A 739 -15.03 57.07 28.54
N LYS A 740 -13.99 56.39 29.04
CA LYS A 740 -12.82 55.96 28.26
C LYS A 740 -12.69 54.45 28.29
N CYS A 741 -12.31 53.88 27.16
CA CYS A 741 -11.99 52.46 27.07
C CYS A 741 -10.76 52.17 27.94
N ASN A 742 -10.90 51.29 28.92
CA ASN A 742 -9.84 50.91 29.84
C ASN A 742 -8.64 50.24 29.15
N LYS A 743 -8.83 49.67 27.94
CA LYS A 743 -7.76 49.04 27.15
C LYS A 743 -7.02 49.98 26.21
N CYS A 744 -7.74 50.68 25.32
CA CYS A 744 -7.12 51.53 24.28
C CYS A 744 -7.23 53.03 24.56
N GLY A 745 -7.84 53.45 25.67
CA GLY A 745 -7.96 54.86 26.05
C GLY A 745 -8.97 55.69 25.24
N LYS A 746 -9.61 55.11 24.21
CA LYS A 746 -10.57 55.83 23.34
C LYS A 746 -11.82 56.26 24.11
N ASN A 747 -12.28 57.50 23.89
CA ASN A 747 -13.58 57.95 24.40
C ASN A 747 -14.71 57.12 23.77
N VAL A 748 -15.68 56.68 24.58
CA VAL A 748 -16.76 55.79 24.14
C VAL A 748 -18.11 56.25 24.69
N HIS A 749 -19.18 55.96 23.94
CA HIS A 749 -20.54 56.12 24.45
C HIS A 749 -20.91 54.98 25.40
N VAL A 750 -21.80 55.26 26.36
CA VAL A 750 -22.38 54.28 27.31
C VAL A 750 -23.28 53.26 26.61
N LEU A 751 -23.64 53.52 25.35
CA LEU A 751 -24.41 52.60 24.50
C LEU A 751 -23.68 51.26 24.34
N LYS A 752 -24.43 50.15 24.46
CA LYS A 752 -23.90 48.77 24.44
C LYS A 752 -23.19 48.42 23.12
N GLU A 753 -23.58 49.10 22.04
CA GLU A 753 -23.00 49.00 20.70
C GLU A 753 -21.64 49.71 20.60
N CYS A 754 -21.27 50.55 21.57
CA CYS A 754 -20.04 51.32 21.60
C CYS A 754 -19.06 50.83 22.70
N SER A 755 -19.56 50.54 23.90
CA SER A 755 -18.75 50.00 25.00
C SER A 755 -19.56 49.23 26.04
N ILE A 756 -18.89 48.32 26.75
CA ILE A 756 -19.47 47.42 27.75
C ILE A 756 -18.86 47.73 29.13
N PRO A 757 -19.66 47.74 30.22
CA PRO A 757 -19.15 47.95 31.57
C PRO A 757 -18.36 46.74 32.08
N ILE A 758 -17.41 46.97 32.97
CA ILE A 758 -16.64 45.90 33.63
C ILE A 758 -17.46 45.41 34.84
N GLN A 759 -17.79 44.11 34.91
CA GLN A 759 -18.61 43.55 36.00
C GLN A 759 -17.97 43.77 37.38
N GLY A 760 -18.74 44.36 38.31
CA GLY A 760 -18.36 44.52 39.73
C GLY A 760 -18.16 45.95 40.23
N GLU A 761 -18.33 46.98 39.39
CA GLU A 761 -18.25 48.40 39.82
C GLU A 761 -19.63 49.10 39.76
N GLN A 762 -19.79 50.22 40.49
CA GLN A 762 -21.06 50.98 40.57
C GLN A 762 -21.34 51.76 39.26
N GLU A 763 -22.57 51.65 38.74
CA GLU A 763 -23.03 52.43 37.58
C GLU A 763 -23.03 53.94 37.90
N GLY A 764 -22.33 54.75 37.09
CA GLY A 764 -22.25 56.20 37.29
C GLY A 764 -21.34 56.94 36.30
N PHE A 765 -21.27 58.27 36.43
CA PHE A 765 -20.41 59.13 35.60
C PHE A 765 -18.93 58.78 35.80
N GLY A 766 -18.21 58.44 34.73
CA GLY A 766 -16.83 57.96 34.81
C GLY A 766 -16.65 56.46 34.99
N GLU A 767 -17.72 55.65 34.89
CA GLU A 767 -17.64 54.19 34.90
C GLU A 767 -16.59 53.67 33.91
N LYS A 768 -15.77 52.70 34.36
CA LYS A 768 -14.76 52.05 33.53
C LYS A 768 -15.41 51.08 32.55
N ARG A 769 -15.16 51.31 31.26
CA ARG A 769 -15.77 50.53 30.18
C ARG A 769 -14.70 49.99 29.23
N VAL A 770 -15.01 48.93 28.50
CA VAL A 770 -14.17 48.42 27.41
C VAL A 770 -14.91 48.65 26.11
N CYS A 771 -14.26 49.29 25.12
CA CYS A 771 -14.89 49.49 23.81
C CYS A 771 -15.18 48.13 23.17
N VAL A 772 -16.25 48.04 22.39
CA VAL A 772 -16.68 46.78 21.75
C VAL A 772 -15.55 46.17 20.91
N GLU A 773 -14.69 46.99 20.31
CA GLU A 773 -13.54 46.52 19.54
C GLU A 773 -12.48 45.83 20.41
N CYS A 774 -12.06 46.47 21.50
CA CYS A 774 -11.13 45.84 22.45
C CYS A 774 -11.76 44.63 23.14
N HIS A 775 -13.06 44.64 23.40
CA HIS A 775 -13.77 43.49 23.95
C HIS A 775 -13.75 42.31 22.96
N ARG A 776 -14.10 42.55 21.68
CA ARG A 776 -14.02 41.57 20.59
C ARG A 776 -12.61 41.02 20.39
N LEU A 777 -11.59 41.87 20.46
CA LEU A 777 -10.19 41.45 20.36
C LEU A 777 -9.75 40.56 21.53
N THR A 778 -10.37 40.66 22.71
CA THR A 778 -10.01 39.82 23.87
C THR A 778 -10.71 38.46 23.84
N THR A 779 -11.91 38.38 23.27
CA THR A 779 -12.72 37.15 23.21
C THR A 779 -12.52 36.34 21.92
N ARG A 780 -12.13 36.97 20.80
CA ARG A 780 -11.84 36.29 19.52
C ARG A 780 -10.40 35.75 19.39
N THR A 781 -9.39 36.45 19.91
CA THR A 781 -7.98 36.14 19.57
C THR A 781 -7.49 34.78 20.09
N SER A 782 -7.94 34.29 21.24
CA SER A 782 -7.40 33.02 21.78
C SER A 782 -7.95 31.77 21.08
N LYS A 783 -9.24 31.76 20.67
CA LYS A 783 -9.90 30.60 20.05
C LYS A 783 -9.70 30.56 18.53
N ASP A 784 -9.76 31.69 17.85
CA ASP A 784 -9.56 31.75 16.40
C ASP A 784 -8.10 31.45 16.00
N ILE A 785 -7.11 31.95 16.76
CA ILE A 785 -5.69 31.63 16.53
C ILE A 785 -5.44 30.12 16.75
N ARG A 786 -6.03 29.53 17.80
CA ARG A 786 -5.94 28.09 18.05
C ARG A 786 -6.51 27.28 16.88
N ASN A 787 -7.71 27.62 16.39
CA ASN A 787 -8.35 26.93 15.27
C ASN A 787 -7.57 27.05 13.95
N LEU A 788 -6.94 28.21 13.69
CA LEU A 788 -6.09 28.41 12.51
C LEU A 788 -4.78 27.61 12.57
N SER A 789 -4.29 27.33 13.79
CA SER A 789 -3.06 26.57 14.04
C SER A 789 -3.25 25.05 14.09
N VAL A 790 -4.49 24.55 14.10
CA VAL A 790 -4.79 23.11 14.12
C VAL A 790 -4.12 22.44 12.92
N VAL A 791 -3.43 21.33 13.18
CA VAL A 791 -2.65 20.57 12.18
C VAL A 791 -3.37 19.26 11.87
N GLU A 792 -3.45 18.90 10.60
CA GLU A 792 -3.93 17.59 10.18
C GLU A 792 -2.92 16.49 10.55
N ASN A 793 -3.28 15.64 11.50
CA ASN A 793 -2.40 14.58 12.01
C ASN A 793 -2.71 13.20 11.41
N TRP A 794 -2.41 13.02 10.12
CA TRP A 794 -2.66 11.76 9.43
C TRP A 794 -1.88 10.59 10.05
N ARG A 795 -2.58 9.67 10.74
CA ARG A 795 -2.00 8.45 11.34
C ARG A 795 -0.76 8.72 12.23
N GLY A 796 -0.67 9.88 12.87
CA GLY A 796 0.50 10.24 13.70
C GLY A 796 1.73 10.68 12.89
N LEU A 797 1.58 11.07 11.62
CA LEU A 797 2.68 11.55 10.79
C LEU A 797 2.99 13.04 11.00
N ALA A 798 2.10 13.79 11.65
CA ALA A 798 2.34 15.20 11.98
C ALA A 798 3.12 15.38 13.30
N GLU A 799 2.98 14.45 14.26
CA GLU A 799 3.65 14.49 15.57
C GLU A 799 4.29 13.15 15.99
N SER A 800 5.54 13.18 16.47
CA SER A 800 6.22 11.99 17.00
C SER A 800 5.87 11.75 18.47
N VAL A 801 4.95 10.83 18.77
CA VAL A 801 4.63 10.45 20.17
C VAL A 801 4.93 8.97 20.45
N ASN A 802 5.65 8.72 21.56
CA ASN A 802 5.94 7.39 22.10
C ASN A 802 4.68 6.75 22.69
N LYS A 803 4.35 5.52 22.29
CA LYS A 803 3.21 4.76 22.84
C LYS A 803 3.56 4.11 24.18
N SER A 804 2.80 4.42 25.24
CA SER A 804 2.78 3.64 26.49
C SER A 804 1.76 2.49 26.42
N ARG A 805 2.02 1.42 27.17
CA ARG A 805 1.23 0.18 27.30
C ARG A 805 0.25 0.23 28.48
N TYR A 806 -0.62 -0.79 28.50
CA TYR A 806 -1.40 -1.38 29.62
C TYR A 806 -2.87 -0.87 29.70
N LEU A 807 -3.90 -1.67 30.02
CA LEU A 807 -4.05 -2.83 30.93
C LEU A 807 -5.05 -3.90 30.42
N ARG A 808 -4.92 -5.12 30.99
CA ARG A 808 -5.80 -6.31 30.83
C ARG A 808 -7.09 -6.18 31.67
N ALA A 809 -8.17 -6.84 31.24
CA ALA A 809 -9.20 -7.34 32.15
C ALA A 809 -9.86 -8.63 31.59
N SER A 810 -10.15 -9.54 32.52
CA SER A 810 -10.63 -10.92 32.42
C SER A 810 -12.10 -11.05 32.00
N PHE A 811 -12.43 -12.14 31.28
CA PHE A 811 -13.79 -12.51 30.89
C PHE A 811 -14.39 -13.51 31.89
N GLN A 812 -15.63 -13.25 32.32
CA GLN A 812 -16.57 -14.25 32.83
C GLN A 812 -17.68 -14.42 31.78
N GLU A 813 -18.01 -15.68 31.51
CA GLU A 813 -19.00 -16.11 30.52
C GLU A 813 -20.43 -15.96 31.06
N ASN A 814 -21.36 -15.58 30.19
CA ASN A 814 -22.75 -16.07 30.22
C ASN A 814 -23.43 -15.85 28.86
N GLU A 815 -24.25 -16.84 28.51
CA GLU A 815 -24.76 -17.21 27.18
C GLU A 815 -26.29 -16.95 27.08
N PHE A 816 -26.83 -16.97 25.84
CA PHE A 816 -28.26 -16.82 25.41
C PHE A 816 -28.83 -15.38 25.31
N LEU A 817 -29.56 -14.94 24.27
CA LEU A 817 -30.03 -15.43 22.95
C LEU A 817 -30.27 -14.20 22.05
N LEU A 818 -29.95 -14.26 20.75
CA LEU A 818 -30.58 -13.47 19.67
C LEU A 818 -30.28 -14.16 18.34
N HIS A 819 -31.30 -14.25 17.47
CA HIS A 819 -31.28 -14.87 16.14
C HIS A 819 -30.11 -14.38 15.29
N GLU A 820 -29.41 -15.33 14.66
CA GLU A 820 -28.06 -15.14 14.17
C GLU A 820 -28.02 -14.89 12.66
N LYS A 821 -27.77 -13.64 12.23
CA LYS A 821 -27.41 -13.35 10.82
C LYS A 821 -26.17 -14.15 10.42
N LEU A 822 -26.16 -14.75 9.22
CA LEU A 822 -25.05 -15.58 8.75
C LEU A 822 -23.71 -14.85 8.84
N ASN A 823 -22.73 -15.57 9.37
CA ASN A 823 -21.36 -15.09 9.39
C ASN A 823 -20.79 -15.20 7.97
N LYS A 824 -20.20 -14.12 7.44
CA LYS A 824 -19.44 -14.17 6.19
C LYS A 824 -18.16 -14.96 6.45
N ILE A 825 -17.93 -16.03 5.69
CA ILE A 825 -16.79 -16.92 5.90
C ILE A 825 -15.59 -16.41 5.08
N PRO A 826 -14.42 -16.19 5.68
CA PRO A 826 -13.24 -15.75 4.93
C PRO A 826 -12.76 -16.85 3.97
N ILE A 827 -12.25 -16.47 2.79
CA ILE A 827 -11.84 -17.41 1.73
C ILE A 827 -10.32 -17.57 1.67
N LEU A 828 -9.87 -18.83 1.74
CA LEU A 828 -8.47 -19.20 1.68
C LEU A 828 -7.97 -19.21 0.23
N ASN A 829 -7.05 -18.30 -0.11
CA ASN A 829 -6.49 -18.24 -1.46
C ASN A 829 -5.79 -19.55 -1.88
N ASN A 830 -6.10 -20.01 -3.09
CA ASN A 830 -5.48 -21.17 -3.73
C ASN A 830 -3.94 -21.02 -3.81
N GLY A 831 -3.21 -22.12 -3.61
CA GLY A 831 -1.74 -22.20 -3.68
C GLY A 831 -1.15 -21.79 -5.03
N ASN A 832 -1.86 -22.01 -6.13
CA ASN A 832 -1.46 -21.58 -7.48
C ASN A 832 -1.58 -20.06 -7.69
N SER A 833 -2.14 -19.31 -6.73
CA SER A 833 -2.32 -17.87 -6.84
C SER A 833 -0.98 -17.12 -6.82
N LEU A 834 -0.74 -16.33 -7.87
CA LEU A 834 0.42 -15.42 -7.96
C LEU A 834 0.42 -14.33 -6.88
N LYS A 835 -0.72 -14.12 -6.18
CA LYS A 835 -0.83 -13.20 -5.04
C LYS A 835 -0.08 -13.74 -3.80
N LEU A 836 0.16 -15.05 -3.71
CA LEU A 836 0.82 -15.67 -2.57
C LEU A 836 2.34 -15.66 -2.73
N ARG A 837 3.04 -15.20 -1.68
CA ARG A 837 4.50 -15.29 -1.59
C ARG A 837 4.92 -16.58 -0.91
N ALA A 838 6.09 -17.10 -1.26
CA ALA A 838 6.70 -18.26 -0.60
C ALA A 838 6.79 -18.05 0.92
N ILE A 839 6.44 -19.09 1.68
CA ILE A 839 6.34 -19.07 3.14
C ILE A 839 7.63 -19.59 3.74
N ASN A 840 8.19 -18.88 4.71
CA ASN A 840 9.40 -19.35 5.39
C ASN A 840 9.02 -20.35 6.49
N VAL A 841 9.37 -21.62 6.29
CA VAL A 841 9.23 -22.70 7.28
C VAL A 841 10.64 -23.15 7.67
N LYS A 842 11.04 -22.86 8.93
CA LYS A 842 12.35 -23.21 9.50
C LYS A 842 13.56 -22.82 8.62
N GLY A 843 13.50 -21.66 7.94
CA GLY A 843 14.58 -21.16 7.09
C GLY A 843 14.50 -21.59 5.62
N ILE A 844 13.52 -22.42 5.25
CA ILE A 844 13.26 -22.87 3.88
C ILE A 844 12.05 -22.10 3.32
N LYS A 845 12.17 -21.56 2.11
CA LYS A 845 11.06 -20.88 1.41
C LYS A 845 10.19 -21.91 0.70
N VAL A 846 9.02 -22.21 1.25
CA VAL A 846 8.06 -23.19 0.73
C VAL A 846 7.03 -22.51 -0.17
N THR A 847 6.85 -23.05 -1.38
CA THR A 847 5.76 -22.69 -2.30
C THR A 847 4.88 -23.93 -2.52
N LEU A 848 3.57 -23.75 -2.49
CA LEU A 848 2.58 -24.80 -2.65
C LEU A 848 1.86 -24.63 -3.99
N ALA A 849 1.48 -25.73 -4.62
CA ALA A 849 0.63 -25.74 -5.81
C ALA A 849 -0.48 -26.78 -5.68
N ASN A 850 -1.56 -26.63 -6.45
CA ASN A 850 -2.69 -27.55 -6.53
C ASN A 850 -3.33 -27.87 -5.16
N THR A 851 -3.55 -26.84 -4.35
CA THR A 851 -4.07 -27.00 -2.97
C THR A 851 -5.59 -27.09 -2.87
N CYS A 852 -6.32 -27.10 -3.98
CA CYS A 852 -7.78 -26.99 -4.00
C CYS A 852 -8.48 -28.07 -3.15
N ALA A 853 -7.97 -29.31 -3.14
CA ALA A 853 -8.51 -30.38 -2.28
C ALA A 853 -8.43 -30.03 -0.78
N PHE A 854 -7.29 -29.47 -0.34
CA PHE A 854 -7.12 -29.01 1.04
C PHE A 854 -7.99 -27.79 1.33
N ASP A 855 -7.97 -26.82 0.42
CA ASP A 855 -8.67 -25.55 0.58
C ASP A 855 -10.19 -25.79 0.64
N SER A 856 -10.75 -26.73 -0.13
CA SER A 856 -12.17 -27.10 -0.06
C SER A 856 -12.54 -27.79 1.24
N ILE A 857 -11.73 -28.75 1.74
CA ILE A 857 -11.99 -29.41 3.04
C ILE A 857 -11.93 -28.36 4.16
N PHE A 858 -10.89 -27.51 4.14
CA PHE A 858 -10.74 -26.44 5.13
C PHE A 858 -11.92 -25.47 5.13
N GLN A 859 -12.36 -25.00 3.96
CA GLN A 859 -13.48 -24.06 3.85
C GLN A 859 -14.80 -24.66 4.32
N LEU A 860 -15.04 -25.95 4.04
CA LEU A 860 -16.24 -26.65 4.49
C LEU A 860 -16.28 -26.75 6.03
N PHE A 861 -15.18 -27.18 6.65
CA PHE A 861 -15.08 -27.24 8.11
C PHE A 861 -15.08 -25.86 8.76
N LEU A 862 -14.47 -24.85 8.13
CA LEU A 862 -14.50 -23.48 8.64
C LEU A 862 -15.93 -22.95 8.66
N SER A 863 -16.68 -23.12 7.56
CA SER A 863 -18.11 -22.75 7.53
C SER A 863 -18.91 -23.48 8.60
N ALA A 864 -18.62 -24.77 8.82
CA ALA A 864 -19.27 -25.55 9.87
C ALA A 864 -18.98 -25.00 11.28
N VAL A 865 -17.74 -24.57 11.57
CA VAL A 865 -17.34 -23.96 12.85
C VAL A 865 -18.06 -22.63 13.11
N TYR A 866 -18.37 -21.87 12.06
CA TYR A 866 -19.12 -20.61 12.19
C TYR A 866 -20.63 -20.81 12.38
N ASP A 867 -21.16 -21.96 11.98
CA ASP A 867 -22.60 -22.26 11.97
C ASP A 867 -23.04 -23.27 13.06
N SER A 868 -22.10 -24.01 13.67
CA SER A 868 -22.33 -24.93 14.79
C SER A 868 -21.85 -24.33 16.12
N LYS A 869 -22.60 -24.53 17.21
CA LYS A 869 -22.17 -24.11 18.56
C LYS A 869 -21.33 -25.17 19.26
N GLU A 870 -21.48 -26.42 18.83
CA GLU A 870 -20.89 -27.63 19.39
C GLU A 870 -19.54 -27.92 18.75
N LEU A 871 -19.41 -27.74 17.43
CA LEU A 871 -18.20 -28.04 16.68
C LEU A 871 -16.96 -27.24 17.13
N PRO A 872 -17.04 -25.94 17.52
CA PRO A 872 -15.89 -25.24 18.11
C PRO A 872 -15.37 -25.89 19.40
N LYS A 873 -16.27 -26.46 20.22
CA LYS A 873 -15.92 -27.18 21.45
C LYS A 873 -15.18 -28.48 21.12
N ALA A 874 -15.75 -29.29 20.21
CA ALA A 874 -15.10 -30.49 19.70
C ALA A 874 -13.72 -30.19 19.08
N CYS A 875 -13.60 -29.16 18.23
CA CYS A 875 -12.32 -28.75 17.65
C CYS A 875 -11.29 -28.35 18.73
N SER A 876 -11.73 -27.81 19.88
CA SER A 876 -10.84 -27.41 20.97
C SER A 876 -10.24 -28.61 21.70
N GLU A 877 -11.00 -29.70 21.81
CA GLU A 877 -10.53 -30.99 22.34
C GLU A 877 -9.58 -31.68 21.34
N LEU A 878 -9.85 -31.52 20.04
CA LEU A 878 -9.04 -32.08 18.95
C LEU A 878 -7.84 -31.21 18.54
N LYS A 879 -7.51 -30.14 19.28
CA LYS A 879 -6.44 -29.19 18.90
C LYS A 879 -5.04 -29.82 18.78
N SER A 880 -4.85 -31.02 19.31
CA SER A 880 -3.61 -31.80 19.12
C SER A 880 -3.35 -32.10 17.64
N ASN A 881 -4.40 -32.15 16.81
CA ASN A 881 -4.29 -32.15 15.36
C ASN A 881 -4.26 -30.70 14.84
N LEU A 882 -3.16 -30.39 14.15
CA LEU A 882 -2.83 -29.06 13.64
C LEU A 882 -3.89 -28.50 12.66
N PHE A 883 -4.70 -29.36 12.03
CA PHE A 883 -5.83 -28.93 11.20
C PHE A 883 -6.92 -28.22 12.03
N PHE A 884 -7.31 -28.78 13.18
CA PHE A 884 -8.31 -28.16 14.07
C PHE A 884 -7.76 -26.93 14.80
N GLU A 885 -6.46 -26.94 15.13
CA GLU A 885 -5.78 -25.73 15.62
C GLU A 885 -5.86 -24.59 14.59
N MET A 886 -5.61 -24.90 13.31
CA MET A 886 -5.72 -23.94 12.21
C MET A 886 -7.16 -23.41 12.04
N LEU A 887 -8.17 -24.28 12.16
CA LEU A 887 -9.59 -23.91 12.10
C LEU A 887 -9.97 -22.94 13.22
N LEU A 888 -9.64 -23.27 14.47
CA LEU A 888 -9.92 -22.40 15.63
C LEU A 888 -9.17 -21.07 15.57
N HIS A 889 -7.93 -21.09 15.10
CA HIS A 889 -7.17 -19.86 14.90
C HIS A 889 -7.86 -18.97 13.85
N THR A 890 -8.32 -19.57 12.74
CA THR A 890 -8.91 -18.84 11.62
C THR A 890 -10.33 -18.37 11.91
N SER A 891 -11.12 -19.13 12.68
CA SER A 891 -12.45 -18.69 13.14
C SER A 891 -12.34 -17.51 14.12
N CYS A 892 -11.30 -17.46 14.94
CA CYS A 892 -11.08 -16.36 15.88
C CYS A 892 -10.42 -15.11 15.27
N LYS A 893 -9.50 -15.27 14.31
CA LYS A 893 -8.61 -14.18 13.83
C LYS A 893 -8.65 -13.94 12.33
N GLY A 894 -9.55 -14.61 11.60
CA GLY A 894 -9.57 -14.60 10.15
C GLY A 894 -8.33 -15.26 9.53
N ILE A 895 -8.20 -15.11 8.21
CA ILE A 895 -7.09 -15.67 7.45
C ILE A 895 -5.87 -14.76 7.59
N THR A 896 -4.82 -15.29 8.22
CA THR A 896 -3.59 -14.53 8.51
C THR A 896 -2.37 -15.24 7.92
N ARG A 897 -1.20 -14.61 8.03
CA ARG A 897 0.09 -15.26 7.70
C ARG A 897 0.29 -16.56 8.48
N HIS A 898 -0.24 -16.67 9.69
CA HIS A 898 -0.16 -17.90 10.48
C HIS A 898 -1.01 -19.01 9.86
N THR A 899 -2.22 -18.73 9.36
CA THR A 899 -3.05 -19.69 8.63
C THR A 899 -2.30 -20.31 7.46
N TYR A 900 -1.64 -19.49 6.64
CA TYR A 900 -0.84 -19.97 5.52
C TYR A 900 0.41 -20.76 5.97
N TYR A 901 1.06 -20.34 7.04
CA TYR A 901 2.19 -21.06 7.64
C TYR A 901 1.79 -22.45 8.13
N THR A 902 0.66 -22.55 8.82
CA THR A 902 0.11 -23.82 9.31
C THR A 902 -0.31 -24.74 8.17
N ARG A 903 -0.96 -24.19 7.13
CA ARG A 903 -1.22 -24.92 5.87
C ARG A 903 0.04 -25.49 5.25
N ALA A 904 1.13 -24.70 5.18
CA ALA A 904 2.39 -25.15 4.61
C ALA A 904 3.02 -26.29 5.42
N ILE A 905 2.94 -26.26 6.75
CA ILE A 905 3.43 -27.36 7.60
C ILE A 905 2.60 -28.63 7.37
N LEU A 906 1.27 -28.52 7.40
CA LEU A 906 0.37 -29.66 7.18
C LEU A 906 0.66 -30.35 5.85
N LEU A 907 0.71 -29.58 4.76
CA LEU A 907 0.94 -30.13 3.43
C LEU A 907 2.38 -30.63 3.24
N GLN A 908 3.37 -30.01 3.88
CA GLN A 908 4.75 -30.49 3.85
C GLN A 908 4.93 -31.85 4.54
N ASN A 909 4.10 -32.17 5.54
CA ASN A 909 4.14 -33.48 6.20
C ASN A 909 3.42 -34.57 5.38
N ILE A 910 2.54 -34.18 4.45
CA ILE A 910 1.73 -35.12 3.64
C ILE A 910 2.37 -35.37 2.28
N PHE A 911 2.93 -34.34 1.65
CA PHE A 911 3.41 -34.38 0.28
C PHE A 911 4.94 -34.30 0.19
N PRO A 912 5.55 -35.00 -0.78
CA PRO A 912 6.98 -34.91 -1.00
C PRO A 912 7.35 -33.50 -1.47
N SER A 913 8.39 -32.93 -0.86
CA SER A 913 8.93 -31.63 -1.27
C SER A 913 10.02 -31.80 -2.33
N LYS A 914 9.93 -31.08 -3.44
CA LYS A 914 11.04 -30.92 -4.40
C LYS A 914 11.92 -29.75 -3.96
N GLN A 915 13.18 -30.02 -3.63
CA GLN A 915 14.14 -28.95 -3.33
C GLN A 915 14.45 -28.14 -4.59
N GLY A 916 14.32 -26.83 -4.48
CA GLY A 916 14.71 -25.86 -5.50
C GLY A 916 16.03 -25.17 -5.16
N ILE A 917 16.50 -24.31 -6.06
CA ILE A 917 17.72 -23.53 -5.90
C ILE A 917 17.52 -22.48 -4.77
N TYR A 918 18.55 -22.22 -3.96
CA TYR A 918 18.55 -21.20 -2.88
C TYR A 918 17.60 -21.46 -1.69
N ASN A 919 17.67 -22.64 -1.07
CA ASN A 919 16.93 -22.96 0.16
C ASN A 919 15.40 -22.79 0.01
N SER A 920 14.87 -23.14 -1.16
CA SER A 920 13.44 -23.15 -1.46
C SER A 920 12.93 -24.57 -1.65
N ALA A 921 11.67 -24.82 -1.35
CA ALA A 921 10.99 -26.08 -1.60
C ALA A 921 9.68 -25.84 -2.33
N PHE A 922 9.41 -26.64 -3.35
CA PHE A 922 8.13 -26.66 -4.06
C PHE A 922 7.37 -27.94 -3.73
N ILE A 923 6.09 -27.81 -3.39
CA ILE A 923 5.24 -28.93 -3.00
C ILE A 923 3.99 -28.92 -3.90
N ASN A 924 3.89 -29.92 -4.78
CA ASN A 924 2.66 -30.18 -5.53
C ASN A 924 1.70 -30.96 -4.61
N CYS A 925 0.54 -30.38 -4.31
CA CYS A 925 -0.45 -30.94 -3.39
C CYS A 925 -1.62 -31.61 -4.13
N GLU A 926 -1.44 -31.92 -5.42
CA GLU A 926 -2.40 -32.63 -6.24
C GLU A 926 -2.74 -34.00 -5.63
N VAL A 927 -4.02 -34.21 -5.33
CA VAL A 927 -4.53 -35.38 -4.60
C VAL A 927 -6.05 -35.50 -4.76
N THR A 928 -6.60 -36.70 -4.56
CA THR A 928 -8.04 -36.86 -4.33
C THR A 928 -8.42 -36.40 -2.93
N VAL A 929 -9.62 -35.83 -2.78
CA VAL A 929 -10.09 -35.32 -1.50
C VAL A 929 -10.25 -36.42 -0.44
N GLY A 930 -10.67 -37.62 -0.85
CA GLY A 930 -10.74 -38.79 0.04
C GLY A 930 -9.37 -39.23 0.57
N HIS A 931 -8.36 -39.35 -0.31
CA HIS A 931 -7.00 -39.69 0.14
C HIS A 931 -6.45 -38.62 1.10
N LEU A 932 -6.71 -37.35 0.83
CA LEU A 932 -6.30 -36.26 1.72
C LEU A 932 -6.98 -36.36 3.09
N CYS A 933 -8.27 -36.68 3.15
CA CYS A 933 -8.98 -36.93 4.41
C CYS A 933 -8.34 -38.06 5.22
N THR A 934 -7.92 -39.17 4.58
CA THR A 934 -7.23 -40.26 5.30
C THR A 934 -5.94 -39.83 5.97
N LYS A 935 -5.25 -38.83 5.42
CA LYS A 935 -4.03 -38.26 6.01
C LYS A 935 -4.34 -37.25 7.10
N LEU A 936 -5.25 -36.31 6.84
CA LEU A 936 -5.62 -35.24 7.77
C LEU A 936 -6.29 -35.77 9.05
N PHE A 937 -7.11 -36.81 8.94
CA PHE A 937 -7.93 -37.32 10.04
C PHE A 937 -7.49 -38.70 10.56
N SER A 938 -6.26 -39.11 10.27
CA SER A 938 -5.70 -40.39 10.71
C SER A 938 -5.72 -40.59 12.24
N THR A 939 -5.52 -39.51 13.01
CA THR A 939 -5.55 -39.52 14.48
C THR A 939 -6.88 -39.05 15.08
N THR A 940 -7.83 -38.65 14.23
CA THR A 940 -9.15 -38.12 14.61
C THR A 940 -10.20 -38.71 13.66
N PRO A 941 -10.41 -40.03 13.71
CA PRO A 941 -11.27 -40.72 12.74
C PRO A 941 -12.74 -40.32 12.91
N THR A 942 -13.50 -40.44 11.82
CA THR A 942 -14.95 -40.21 11.81
C THR A 942 -15.72 -41.31 12.53
N LEU A 943 -15.25 -42.56 12.47
CA LEU A 943 -15.87 -43.70 13.13
C LEU A 943 -14.78 -44.64 13.68
N VAL A 944 -15.00 -45.14 14.88
CA VAL A 944 -14.17 -46.17 15.50
C VAL A 944 -15.03 -47.41 15.75
N GLU A 945 -14.62 -48.55 15.20
CA GLU A 945 -15.29 -49.83 15.37
C GLU A 945 -14.41 -50.78 16.18
N THR A 946 -15.00 -51.52 17.12
CA THR A 946 -14.31 -52.64 17.79
C THR A 946 -14.94 -53.97 17.38
N SER A 947 -14.17 -54.81 16.70
CA SER A 947 -14.58 -56.18 16.34
C SER A 947 -14.10 -57.16 17.42
N ILE A 948 -14.98 -58.08 17.83
CA ILE A 948 -14.70 -59.11 18.84
C ILE A 948 -14.86 -60.50 18.20
N CYS A 949 -13.89 -61.37 18.43
CA CYS A 949 -13.94 -62.76 17.97
C CYS A 949 -14.64 -63.65 19.00
N ASN A 950 -15.55 -64.51 18.54
CA ASN A 950 -16.26 -65.48 19.37
C ASN A 950 -15.36 -66.60 19.96
N ARG A 951 -14.09 -66.68 19.54
CA ARG A 951 -13.06 -67.60 20.09
C ARG A 951 -12.11 -66.92 21.09
N GLY A 952 -12.42 -65.70 21.54
CA GLY A 952 -11.62 -65.02 22.58
C GLY A 952 -10.32 -64.38 22.09
N CYS A 953 -10.17 -64.09 20.79
CA CYS A 953 -9.06 -63.27 20.30
C CYS A 953 -9.16 -61.83 20.84
N THR A 954 -8.02 -61.14 20.95
CA THR A 954 -8.00 -59.74 21.39
C THR A 954 -8.86 -58.89 20.45
N PRO A 955 -9.74 -58.02 20.97
CA PRO A 955 -10.55 -57.13 20.16
C PRO A 955 -9.70 -56.30 19.20
N ARG A 956 -10.20 -56.12 17.97
CA ARG A 956 -9.54 -55.31 16.94
C ARG A 956 -10.25 -53.97 16.82
N VAL A 957 -9.51 -52.88 17.00
CA VAL A 957 -10.01 -51.52 16.80
C VAL A 957 -9.72 -51.09 15.36
N LYS A 958 -10.75 -50.70 14.63
CA LYS A 958 -10.64 -50.11 13.28
C LYS A 958 -11.01 -48.64 13.34
N ASN A 959 -10.15 -47.80 12.80
CA ASN A 959 -10.37 -46.37 12.68
C ASN A 959 -10.71 -46.05 11.22
N PHE A 960 -11.82 -45.36 11.00
CA PHE A 960 -12.25 -44.91 9.69
C PHE A 960 -12.10 -43.39 9.64
N PRO A 961 -11.13 -42.83 8.91
CA PRO A 961 -11.00 -41.38 8.70
C PRO A 961 -12.05 -40.79 7.75
N ALA A 962 -12.59 -41.61 6.85
CA ALA A 962 -13.75 -41.35 6.01
C ALA A 962 -14.46 -42.69 5.72
N ILE A 963 -15.76 -42.65 5.45
CA ILE A 963 -16.57 -43.83 5.11
C ILE A 963 -16.93 -43.74 3.62
N GLN A 964 -16.69 -44.80 2.86
CA GLN A 964 -17.01 -44.82 1.43
C GLN A 964 -18.47 -45.21 1.22
N ILE A 965 -19.21 -44.43 0.41
CA ILE A 965 -20.62 -44.69 0.09
C ILE A 965 -20.87 -44.58 -1.41
N GLN A 966 -21.80 -45.39 -1.92
CA GLN A 966 -22.20 -45.30 -3.32
C GLN A 966 -23.08 -44.07 -3.53
N ASN A 967 -22.82 -43.34 -4.62
CA ASN A 967 -23.61 -42.17 -4.99
C ASN A 967 -25.11 -42.49 -5.17
N SER A 968 -25.45 -43.73 -5.56
CA SER A 968 -26.83 -44.20 -5.71
C SER A 968 -27.66 -44.18 -4.41
N PHE A 969 -27.02 -44.15 -3.24
CA PHE A 969 -27.75 -44.03 -1.97
C PHE A 969 -28.18 -42.59 -1.68
N LEU A 970 -27.61 -41.59 -2.37
CA LEU A 970 -28.00 -40.21 -2.18
C LEU A 970 -29.41 -39.99 -2.76
N GLY A 971 -30.39 -39.83 -1.88
CA GLY A 971 -31.80 -39.67 -2.23
C GLY A 971 -32.64 -40.93 -2.06
N SER A 972 -32.09 -42.05 -1.56
CA SER A 972 -32.89 -43.21 -1.16
C SER A 972 -33.62 -42.93 0.18
N GLU A 973 -34.86 -43.39 0.32
CA GLU A 973 -35.63 -43.25 1.57
C GLU A 973 -35.04 -44.05 2.75
N LYS A 974 -34.08 -44.94 2.47
CA LYS A 974 -33.44 -45.84 3.44
C LYS A 974 -31.91 -45.70 3.47
N TRP A 975 -31.38 -44.54 3.09
CA TRP A 975 -29.93 -44.35 2.96
C TRP A 975 -29.15 -44.64 4.26
N GLU A 976 -29.75 -44.36 5.43
CA GLU A 976 -29.21 -44.68 6.75
C GLU A 976 -29.05 -46.19 6.93
N ASP A 977 -30.11 -46.97 6.67
CA ASP A 977 -30.07 -48.43 6.73
C ASP A 977 -29.06 -48.99 5.72
N GLU A 978 -29.04 -48.46 4.49
CA GLU A 978 -28.13 -48.91 3.43
C GLU A 978 -26.67 -48.68 3.82
N ILE A 979 -26.32 -47.49 4.31
CA ILE A 979 -24.97 -47.14 4.75
C ILE A 979 -24.59 -47.90 6.02
N GLU A 980 -25.49 -47.98 7.00
CA GLU A 980 -25.26 -48.71 8.26
C GLU A 980 -24.99 -50.19 7.98
N ASN A 981 -25.73 -50.81 7.06
CA ASN A 981 -25.51 -52.20 6.62
C ASN A 981 -24.17 -52.41 5.89
N GLN A 982 -23.53 -51.37 5.35
CA GLN A 982 -22.22 -51.50 4.69
C GLN A 982 -21.05 -51.71 5.64
N PHE A 983 -21.15 -51.22 6.90
CA PHE A 983 -20.07 -51.35 7.89
C PHE A 983 -20.48 -52.02 9.20
N LEU A 984 -21.77 -52.12 9.52
CA LEU A 984 -22.30 -53.14 10.44
C LEU A 984 -22.44 -54.47 9.71
N LEU A 985 -21.37 -54.88 9.02
CA LEU A 985 -21.30 -56.20 8.43
C LEU A 985 -21.61 -57.21 9.53
N GLY A 986 -22.50 -58.15 9.22
CA GLY A 986 -22.76 -59.28 10.09
C GLY A 986 -21.47 -60.06 10.37
N THR A 987 -21.61 -61.21 11.01
CA THR A 987 -20.48 -62.04 11.41
C THR A 987 -19.53 -62.35 10.23
N THR A 988 -18.26 -61.99 10.34
CA THR A 988 -17.21 -62.25 9.34
C THR A 988 -16.14 -63.21 9.88
N SER A 989 -15.36 -63.86 9.02
CA SER A 989 -14.27 -64.73 9.49
C SER A 989 -13.17 -63.94 10.21
N CYS A 990 -12.66 -64.49 11.31
CA CYS A 990 -11.59 -63.87 12.09
C CYS A 990 -10.33 -63.64 11.23
N SER A 991 -9.77 -62.44 11.34
CA SER A 991 -8.63 -61.97 10.54
C SER A 991 -7.26 -62.44 11.05
N ARG A 992 -7.20 -63.14 12.19
CA ARG A 992 -5.95 -63.68 12.74
C ARG A 992 -5.56 -64.97 12.05
N GLN A 993 -4.27 -65.06 11.67
CA GLN A 993 -3.63 -66.35 11.38
C GLN A 993 -3.92 -67.31 12.53
N ASP A 994 -4.41 -68.51 12.20
CA ASP A 994 -4.75 -69.60 13.12
C ASP A 994 -6.05 -69.47 13.93
N CYS A 995 -6.99 -68.63 13.50
CA CYS A 995 -8.33 -68.55 14.10
C CYS A 995 -9.45 -68.85 13.09
N ASN A 996 -10.17 -69.96 13.28
CA ASN A 996 -11.40 -70.28 12.53
C ASN A 996 -12.66 -69.73 13.21
N GLY A 997 -12.48 -68.69 14.04
CA GLY A 997 -13.55 -68.00 14.73
C GLY A 997 -14.25 -67.00 13.83
N GLU A 998 -15.31 -66.45 14.36
CA GLU A 998 -16.16 -65.46 13.73
C GLU A 998 -16.03 -64.15 14.51
N GLU A 999 -15.71 -63.07 13.79
CA GLU A 999 -15.64 -61.69 14.29
C GLU A 999 -16.99 -60.99 14.06
N SER A 1000 -17.54 -60.38 15.10
CA SER A 1000 -18.70 -59.51 15.01
C SER A 1000 -18.37 -58.11 15.56
N THR A 1001 -19.02 -57.10 15.00
CA THR A 1001 -18.93 -55.72 15.47
C THR A 1001 -19.62 -55.60 16.83
N SER A 1002 -18.88 -55.17 17.85
CA SER A 1002 -19.39 -55.13 19.23
C SER A 1002 -19.94 -53.76 19.65
N SER A 1003 -19.35 -52.67 19.13
CA SER A 1003 -19.78 -51.30 19.39
C SER A 1003 -19.10 -50.30 18.43
N PRO A 1004 -19.80 -49.77 17.42
CA PRO A 1004 -19.33 -48.62 16.67
C PRO A 1004 -19.46 -47.36 17.53
N ARG A 1005 -18.49 -46.46 17.43
CA ARG A 1005 -18.50 -45.15 18.10
C ARG A 1005 -18.20 -44.05 17.08
N PRO A 1006 -19.13 -43.13 16.83
CA PRO A 1006 -18.87 -41.98 15.96
C PRO A 1006 -17.89 -41.02 16.65
N GLY A 1007 -17.07 -40.33 15.85
CA GLY A 1007 -16.38 -39.13 16.26
C GLY A 1007 -17.29 -37.89 16.19
N ASP A 1008 -16.74 -36.71 16.44
CA ASP A 1008 -17.52 -35.45 16.46
C ASP A 1008 -18.01 -34.98 15.08
N PHE A 1009 -17.54 -35.62 14.02
CA PHE A 1009 -17.94 -35.36 12.63
C PHE A 1009 -17.98 -36.65 11.82
N ILE A 1010 -18.94 -36.73 10.89
CA ILE A 1010 -19.07 -37.81 9.91
C ILE A 1010 -18.63 -37.36 8.52
N ILE A 1011 -17.66 -38.05 7.93
CA ILE A 1011 -17.18 -37.79 6.56
C ILE A 1011 -17.50 -38.99 5.68
N PHE A 1012 -18.29 -38.76 4.64
CA PHE A 1012 -18.50 -39.74 3.58
C PHE A 1012 -17.70 -39.38 2.33
N GLU A 1013 -16.97 -40.35 1.79
CA GLU A 1013 -16.37 -40.30 0.45
C GLU A 1013 -17.33 -40.96 -0.53
N VAL A 1014 -17.79 -40.21 -1.53
CA VAL A 1014 -18.80 -40.67 -2.49
C VAL A 1014 -18.08 -41.27 -3.69
N TYR A 1015 -18.47 -42.47 -4.11
CA TYR A 1015 -17.95 -43.12 -5.31
C TYR A 1015 -19.07 -43.59 -6.24
N ASP A 1016 -18.76 -43.66 -7.53
CA ASP A 1016 -19.62 -44.20 -8.58
C ASP A 1016 -19.14 -45.60 -9.01
N THR A 1017 -20.07 -46.48 -9.38
CA THR A 1017 -19.79 -47.87 -9.81
C THR A 1017 -19.68 -48.03 -11.34
N GLY A 1018 -19.83 -46.95 -12.12
CA GLY A 1018 -19.81 -46.97 -13.59
C GLY A 1018 -18.53 -46.38 -14.20
N ASP A 1019 -17.97 -47.05 -15.22
CA ASP A 1019 -16.61 -46.80 -15.73
C ASP A 1019 -16.39 -45.54 -16.59
N THR A 1020 -17.39 -44.68 -16.87
CA THR A 1020 -17.21 -43.59 -17.87
C THR A 1020 -17.96 -42.28 -17.65
N HIS A 1021 -18.81 -42.14 -16.63
CA HIS A 1021 -19.54 -40.89 -16.40
C HIS A 1021 -19.58 -40.52 -14.91
N TYR A 1022 -19.10 -39.31 -14.58
CA TYR A 1022 -19.29 -38.71 -13.26
C TYR A 1022 -20.78 -38.45 -13.05
N ASN A 1023 -21.40 -39.13 -12.09
CA ASN A 1023 -22.80 -38.92 -11.79
C ASN A 1023 -22.96 -37.63 -10.98
N THR A 1024 -23.95 -36.81 -11.35
CA THR A 1024 -24.29 -35.60 -10.61
C THR A 1024 -25.47 -35.85 -9.70
N THR A 1025 -25.38 -35.34 -8.48
CA THR A 1025 -26.44 -35.40 -7.48
C THR A 1025 -26.97 -34.00 -7.20
N THR A 1026 -28.29 -33.87 -7.10
CA THR A 1026 -28.92 -32.59 -6.78
C THR A 1026 -28.79 -32.31 -5.28
N LEU A 1027 -28.41 -31.08 -4.91
CA LEU A 1027 -28.13 -30.73 -3.51
C LEU A 1027 -29.31 -31.01 -2.55
N HIS A 1028 -30.57 -30.81 -2.98
CA HIS A 1028 -31.73 -31.11 -2.15
C HIS A 1028 -31.89 -32.61 -1.81
N CYS A 1029 -31.38 -33.53 -2.64
CA CYS A 1029 -31.45 -34.98 -2.40
C CYS A 1029 -30.54 -35.45 -1.26
N ILE A 1030 -29.59 -34.60 -0.82
CA ILE A 1030 -28.67 -34.94 0.26
C ILE A 1030 -29.42 -34.82 1.60
N PRO A 1031 -29.49 -35.87 2.41
CA PRO A 1031 -30.14 -35.85 3.72
C PRO A 1031 -29.58 -34.75 4.63
N LYS A 1032 -30.44 -34.07 5.39
CA LYS A 1032 -30.03 -32.96 6.28
C LYS A 1032 -29.62 -33.42 7.67
N THR A 1033 -30.08 -34.60 8.04
CA THR A 1033 -29.83 -35.25 9.33
C THR A 1033 -29.35 -36.67 9.07
N LEU A 1034 -28.49 -37.17 9.95
CA LEU A 1034 -27.98 -38.54 9.95
C LEU A 1034 -28.12 -39.11 11.36
N GLN A 1035 -28.78 -40.26 11.48
CA GLN A 1035 -28.94 -40.97 12.75
C GLN A 1035 -28.82 -42.48 12.54
N PHE A 1036 -27.66 -43.06 12.83
CA PHE A 1036 -27.51 -44.52 12.90
C PHE A 1036 -28.03 -45.09 14.22
N SER A 1037 -28.33 -46.39 14.25
CA SER A 1037 -28.92 -47.07 15.40
C SER A 1037 -28.08 -46.98 16.69
N PHE A 1038 -26.77 -46.82 16.57
CA PHE A 1038 -25.81 -46.72 17.68
C PHE A 1038 -25.48 -45.28 18.10
N MET A 1039 -25.97 -44.27 17.37
CA MET A 1039 -25.76 -42.86 17.71
C MET A 1039 -26.72 -42.42 18.81
N LYS A 1040 -26.24 -41.59 19.74
CA LYS A 1040 -27.10 -41.02 20.80
C LYS A 1040 -27.86 -39.78 20.34
N GLU A 1041 -27.23 -38.98 19.49
CA GLU A 1041 -27.73 -37.69 19.01
C GLU A 1041 -27.59 -37.62 17.48
N PRO A 1042 -28.46 -36.87 16.80
CA PRO A 1042 -28.40 -36.75 15.34
C PRO A 1042 -27.26 -35.86 14.90
N PHE A 1043 -26.65 -36.22 13.78
CA PHE A 1043 -25.64 -35.43 13.11
C PHE A 1043 -26.30 -34.59 12.01
N TYR A 1044 -25.87 -33.34 11.85
CA TYR A 1044 -26.45 -32.39 10.90
C TYR A 1044 -25.52 -32.15 9.72
N LEU A 1045 -26.09 -32.07 8.52
CA LEU A 1045 -25.36 -31.79 7.30
C LEU A 1045 -24.69 -30.42 7.38
N ARG A 1046 -23.38 -30.38 7.14
CA ARG A 1046 -22.59 -29.14 7.05
C ARG A 1046 -22.30 -28.75 5.61
N GLY A 1047 -22.27 -29.72 4.71
CA GLY A 1047 -22.18 -29.51 3.27
C GLY A 1047 -21.35 -30.57 2.57
N VAL A 1048 -20.87 -30.23 1.38
CA VAL A 1048 -20.18 -31.15 0.46
C VAL A 1048 -18.95 -30.54 -0.17
N VAL A 1049 -18.03 -31.39 -0.63
CA VAL A 1049 -16.97 -31.01 -1.57
C VAL A 1049 -17.38 -31.47 -2.96
N ARG A 1050 -17.34 -30.55 -3.91
CA ARG A 1050 -17.67 -30.76 -5.32
C ARG A 1050 -16.41 -30.80 -6.16
N MET A 1051 -16.36 -31.70 -7.15
CA MET A 1051 -15.40 -31.64 -8.24
C MET A 1051 -15.97 -30.89 -9.45
N ARG A 1052 -15.21 -29.93 -9.96
CA ARG A 1052 -15.48 -29.23 -11.23
C ARG A 1052 -14.62 -29.86 -12.32
N LEU A 1053 -15.29 -30.46 -13.29
CA LEU A 1053 -14.65 -31.05 -14.46
C LEU A 1053 -14.11 -29.95 -15.39
N PRO A 1054 -12.99 -30.17 -16.10
CA PRO A 1054 -12.50 -29.25 -17.11
C PRO A 1054 -13.57 -29.01 -18.20
N LYS A 1055 -13.72 -27.77 -18.67
CA LYS A 1055 -14.57 -27.48 -19.82
C LYS A 1055 -13.90 -28.07 -21.07
N SER A 1056 -14.59 -28.97 -21.75
CA SER A 1056 -14.15 -29.56 -23.01
C SER A 1056 -14.25 -28.53 -24.13
N ASP A 1057 -13.25 -27.66 -24.27
CA ASP A 1057 -13.06 -26.88 -25.50
C ASP A 1057 -11.57 -26.84 -25.84
N SER A 1058 -11.23 -27.55 -26.93
CA SER A 1058 -10.10 -27.33 -27.83
C SER A 1058 -8.71 -27.07 -27.22
N ASP A 1059 -8.11 -28.06 -26.58
CA ASP A 1059 -6.68 -28.37 -26.80
C ASP A 1059 -6.35 -29.78 -26.31
N VAL A 1060 -6.34 -30.72 -27.26
CA VAL A 1060 -5.94 -32.10 -27.07
C VAL A 1060 -4.41 -32.11 -26.91
N ASN A 1061 -3.89 -31.80 -25.71
CA ASN A 1061 -2.56 -32.26 -25.24
C ASN A 1061 -2.17 -31.87 -23.79
N LEU A 1062 -3.07 -31.37 -22.95
CA LEU A 1062 -2.81 -31.24 -21.51
C LEU A 1062 -3.87 -32.03 -20.73
N LYS A 1063 -3.43 -33.02 -19.93
CA LYS A 1063 -4.23 -33.66 -18.90
C LYS A 1063 -4.66 -32.59 -17.89
N THR A 1064 -5.75 -31.87 -18.15
CA THR A 1064 -6.28 -30.85 -17.23
C THR A 1064 -6.87 -31.55 -16.01
N ILE A 1065 -6.25 -31.31 -14.86
CA ILE A 1065 -6.67 -31.78 -13.55
C ILE A 1065 -7.97 -31.04 -13.15
N GLY A 1066 -8.95 -31.76 -12.57
CA GLY A 1066 -10.19 -31.17 -12.06
C GLY A 1066 -9.97 -30.17 -10.91
N HIS A 1067 -10.98 -29.37 -10.58
CA HIS A 1067 -10.89 -28.35 -9.53
C HIS A 1067 -11.91 -28.60 -8.40
N TYR A 1068 -11.48 -28.65 -7.14
CA TYR A 1068 -12.37 -28.88 -6.00
C TYR A 1068 -12.88 -27.57 -5.40
N THR A 1069 -14.17 -27.54 -5.06
CA THR A 1069 -14.84 -26.40 -4.40
C THR A 1069 -15.68 -26.89 -3.22
N ALA A 1070 -15.78 -26.09 -2.16
CA ALA A 1070 -16.63 -26.41 -1.03
C ALA A 1070 -18.04 -25.85 -1.23
N ILE A 1071 -19.09 -26.60 -0.91
CA ILE A 1071 -20.47 -26.13 -0.91
C ILE A 1071 -21.02 -26.38 0.49
N SER A 1072 -21.23 -25.33 1.27
CA SER A 1072 -21.76 -25.46 2.64
C SER A 1072 -23.28 -25.34 2.66
N TYR A 1073 -23.91 -26.19 3.47
CA TYR A 1073 -25.31 -26.04 3.86
C TYR A 1073 -25.34 -25.19 5.13
N ARG A 1074 -25.76 -23.94 4.99
CA ARG A 1074 -25.69 -22.95 6.05
C ARG A 1074 -26.87 -23.09 7.01
N ARG A 1075 -26.72 -22.58 8.23
CA ARG A 1075 -27.77 -22.67 9.27
C ARG A 1075 -29.12 -22.03 8.91
N ASP A 1076 -29.17 -21.16 7.91
CA ASP A 1076 -30.40 -20.53 7.40
C ASP A 1076 -31.08 -21.37 6.30
N GLY A 1077 -30.52 -22.54 5.97
CA GLY A 1077 -31.00 -23.41 4.90
C GLY A 1077 -30.45 -23.06 3.51
N SER A 1078 -29.59 -22.05 3.39
CA SER A 1078 -28.97 -21.68 2.11
C SER A 1078 -27.79 -22.58 1.75
N TRP A 1079 -27.59 -22.79 0.45
CA TRP A 1079 -26.41 -23.45 -0.09
C TRP A 1079 -25.41 -22.40 -0.58
N VAL A 1080 -24.16 -22.45 -0.12
CA VAL A 1080 -23.12 -21.46 -0.46
C VAL A 1080 -21.86 -22.15 -0.95
N GLU A 1081 -21.45 -21.87 -2.19
CA GLU A 1081 -20.19 -22.33 -2.79
C GLU A 1081 -19.03 -21.39 -2.46
N TYR A 1082 -17.91 -21.97 -2.02
CA TYR A 1082 -16.63 -21.33 -1.84
C TYR A 1082 -15.63 -21.93 -2.84
N ASP A 1083 -15.14 -21.07 -3.73
CA ASP A 1083 -14.17 -21.39 -4.78
C ASP A 1083 -12.89 -20.61 -4.49
N ASP A 1084 -11.81 -21.29 -4.11
CA ASP A 1084 -10.53 -20.70 -3.70
C ASP A 1084 -9.77 -19.97 -4.83
N GLN A 1085 -10.21 -20.12 -6.08
CA GLN A 1085 -9.76 -19.35 -7.23
C GLN A 1085 -10.51 -18.02 -7.38
N LYS A 1086 -11.60 -17.82 -6.64
CA LYS A 1086 -12.44 -16.62 -6.65
C LYS A 1086 -12.43 -15.96 -5.27
N ASP A 1087 -12.33 -14.64 -5.24
CA ASP A 1087 -12.34 -13.88 -3.97
C ASP A 1087 -13.79 -13.66 -3.42
N SER A 1088 -14.77 -14.49 -3.81
CA SER A 1088 -16.20 -14.30 -3.50
C SER A 1088 -16.98 -15.62 -3.34
N GLU A 1089 -17.92 -15.67 -2.39
CA GLU A 1089 -18.89 -16.76 -2.20
C GLU A 1089 -20.09 -16.66 -3.16
N MET A 1090 -20.71 -17.79 -3.52
CA MET A 1090 -21.86 -17.83 -4.43
C MET A 1090 -23.00 -18.65 -3.81
N THR A 1091 -24.19 -18.06 -3.67
CA THR A 1091 -25.38 -18.81 -3.25
C THR A 1091 -25.89 -19.69 -4.39
N LEU A 1092 -26.14 -20.96 -4.10
CA LEU A 1092 -26.64 -21.96 -5.05
C LEU A 1092 -28.10 -22.30 -4.79
N SER A 1093 -28.81 -22.67 -5.86
CA SER A 1093 -30.16 -23.23 -5.74
C SER A 1093 -30.10 -24.64 -5.12
N PRO A 1094 -31.07 -25.04 -4.27
CA PRO A 1094 -31.22 -26.42 -3.83
C PRO A 1094 -31.34 -27.43 -4.98
N ASN A 1095 -31.77 -26.98 -6.17
CA ASN A 1095 -31.87 -27.79 -7.39
C ASN A 1095 -30.56 -27.85 -8.20
N PHE A 1096 -29.45 -27.36 -7.64
CA PHE A 1096 -28.16 -27.41 -8.30
C PHE A 1096 -27.61 -28.84 -8.35
N ASN A 1097 -27.15 -29.26 -9.52
CA ASN A 1097 -26.52 -30.57 -9.73
C ASN A 1097 -25.00 -30.46 -9.57
N ALA A 1098 -24.43 -31.28 -8.68
CA ALA A 1098 -23.00 -31.29 -8.40
C ALA A 1098 -22.43 -32.72 -8.49
N VAL A 1099 -21.19 -32.85 -8.97
CA VAL A 1099 -20.39 -34.07 -8.78
C VAL A 1099 -19.85 -34.01 -7.36
N ILE A 1100 -20.42 -34.82 -6.47
CA ILE A 1100 -20.12 -34.82 -5.03
C ILE A 1100 -19.01 -35.84 -4.77
N GLU A 1101 -17.97 -35.41 -4.06
CA GLU A 1101 -16.82 -36.25 -3.71
C GLU A 1101 -16.74 -36.51 -2.20
N LEU A 1102 -17.11 -35.50 -1.39
CA LEU A 1102 -17.21 -35.65 0.06
C LEU A 1102 -18.53 -35.06 0.57
N ILE A 1103 -19.08 -35.66 1.62
CA ILE A 1103 -20.19 -35.14 2.42
C ILE A 1103 -19.76 -35.08 3.88
N VAL A 1104 -20.03 -33.96 4.55
CA VAL A 1104 -19.66 -33.77 5.96
C VAL A 1104 -20.90 -33.50 6.80
N TYR A 1105 -21.04 -34.28 7.87
CA TYR A 1105 -21.98 -34.05 8.97
C TYR A 1105 -21.20 -33.78 10.26
N SER A 1106 -21.81 -33.06 11.20
CA SER A 1106 -21.28 -32.97 12.57
C SER A 1106 -22.40 -32.95 13.57
N VAL A 1107 -22.07 -33.18 14.83
CA VAL A 1107 -22.96 -32.86 15.95
C VAL A 1107 -23.41 -31.39 15.92
#